data_AF-A0A7M7RCS3-F1
#
_entry.id   AF-A0A7M7RCS3-F1
#
_cell.length_a   1.000
_cell.length_b   1.000
_cell.length_c   1.000
_cell.angle_alpha   90.00
_cell.angle_beta   90.00
_cell.angle_gamma   90.00
#
_symmetry.space_group_name_H-M   'P 1'
#
loop_
_entity.id
_entity.type
_entity.pdbx_description
1 polymer ?
#
loop_
_entity_poly.entity_id
_entity_poly.type
_entity_poly.pdbx_seq_one_letter_code
_entity_poly.pdbx_strand_id
1 'polypeptide(L)'
;MTDQRLDFIIFGATGFTGKYAVKIAVQLAVEKQMKFGVSGRRKQALEAIVKEFASNIDDVPIFIADLKDEESLKKMTSQAKVLINCCGPYRFYGEPIIKACIATHTHQIDVSGEPQYIEYIQLKYNKTAEEAGIYIISACGLDSIPCDLGVIFTQQKFDGEVNSIETYLNCWSSKINGAIINYGTYESAVYGIAHSHELRELRTKLYPEKLPELWPKLKTRGFIHKSSLSEGWSMIFPGADRSVTLRTQRFLYEKYKQRPAQVQTYFTLNSFFAVLTTTIFGIIFLMLSKYEFGRNLLLKYPTFFSGGYVGYEVAKPEELDKIKFSITFKAEGWTEKLVEPTDKHKDPPNKVLITKVSGTNPGYGATCTMLLLSAITILKESDKIPVNGGVLSPGAAFGKTSLIEELIKKDIKFEVISSIEKAPIMNGISSQCTKIKDLNIYDDEDKHTMMIKKPGPLRTVSWSENVEESNLDVPGTPRTPRTSTTPGHEKCTFHHDLELDHRPPTREALLPEMSRSYKLLLSSLGEDPNRPGLLKTPERAAKAMLFFTKGYDQCIDDIINDAVFDEDHDEMVVVKDIEMFSMCEHHLVPFYGKVSIGYLPCKKILGLSKLARIVEIFSRRLQVQERLTKQIAVAVTKAVQPAGVAVVVEGVHMCMVMRGVQKINSKTVTSTMLGVFRDDPKTREEFLNLVHNK
;
A
#
# COMPACT_ATOMS: atom_id res chain seq x y z
N MET A 1 -6.78 -15.75 43.76
CA MET A 1 -6.77 -14.29 43.98
C MET A 1 -7.72 -13.68 42.96
N THR A 2 -8.98 -13.52 43.34
CA THR A 2 -10.09 -13.13 42.47
C THR A 2 -10.13 -11.60 42.28
N ASP A 3 -9.91 -11.19 41.03
CA ASP A 3 -10.39 -9.96 40.36
C ASP A 3 -10.07 -8.57 40.96
N GLN A 4 -8.79 -8.24 41.13
CA GLN A 4 -8.31 -6.87 41.42
C GLN A 4 -7.93 -6.05 40.17
N ARG A 5 -8.04 -6.60 38.96
CA ARG A 5 -7.70 -5.89 37.72
C ARG A 5 -8.77 -4.85 37.40
N LEU A 6 -8.34 -3.68 36.95
CA LEU A 6 -9.21 -2.67 36.35
C LEU A 6 -9.90 -3.25 35.12
N ASP A 7 -11.08 -2.74 34.79
CA ASP A 7 -11.77 -3.16 33.57
C ASP A 7 -10.96 -2.75 32.35
N PHE A 8 -10.45 -1.52 32.33
CA PHE A 8 -9.54 -1.08 31.28
C PHE A 8 -8.55 0.01 31.71
N ILE A 9 -7.41 0.09 31.01
CA ILE A 9 -6.46 1.20 31.12
C ILE A 9 -6.33 1.88 29.76
N ILE A 10 -6.34 3.22 29.75
CA ILE A 10 -6.06 4.03 28.56
C ILE A 10 -4.58 4.40 28.54
N PHE A 11 -3.83 3.80 27.63
CA PHE A 11 -2.43 4.12 27.37
C PHE A 11 -2.29 5.22 26.31
N GLY A 12 -1.38 6.17 26.55
CA GLY A 12 -1.28 7.37 25.71
C GLY A 12 -2.30 8.45 26.09
N ALA A 13 -2.79 8.45 27.33
CA ALA A 13 -3.86 9.33 27.81
C ALA A 13 -3.55 10.83 27.71
N THR A 14 -2.27 11.21 27.65
CA THR A 14 -1.86 12.61 27.47
C THR A 14 -1.89 13.08 26.02
N GLY A 15 -1.95 12.16 25.06
CA GLY A 15 -2.04 12.46 23.62
C GLY A 15 -3.44 12.93 23.24
N PHE A 16 -3.59 13.51 22.05
CA PHE A 16 -4.84 14.16 21.65
C PHE A 16 -6.05 13.20 21.69
N THR A 17 -5.97 12.07 20.98
CA THR A 17 -6.99 11.00 21.03
C THR A 17 -7.17 10.45 22.44
N GLY A 18 -6.08 10.28 23.20
CA GLY A 18 -6.10 9.79 24.58
C GLY A 18 -6.95 10.67 25.50
N LYS A 19 -6.89 12.00 25.38
CA LYS A 19 -7.71 12.92 26.18
C LYS A 19 -9.21 12.74 25.90
N TYR A 20 -9.59 12.60 24.62
CA TYR A 20 -10.98 12.33 24.23
C TYR A 20 -11.44 10.95 24.73
N ALA A 21 -10.57 9.94 24.64
CA ALA A 21 -10.84 8.62 25.18
C ALA A 21 -11.09 8.68 26.70
N VAL A 22 -10.32 9.45 27.45
CA VAL A 22 -10.57 9.66 28.90
C VAL A 22 -11.91 10.35 29.15
N LYS A 23 -12.24 11.42 28.39
CA LYS A 23 -13.52 12.12 28.54
C LYS A 23 -14.72 11.17 28.32
N ILE A 24 -14.67 10.34 27.29
CA ILE A 24 -15.72 9.34 27.02
C ILE A 24 -15.71 8.21 28.05
N ALA A 25 -14.53 7.76 28.48
CA ALA A 25 -14.40 6.75 29.51
C ALA A 25 -15.04 7.16 30.83
N VAL A 26 -14.91 8.42 31.25
CA VAL A 26 -15.56 8.94 32.47
C VAL A 26 -17.08 8.79 32.38
N GLN A 27 -17.67 9.16 31.24
CA GLN A 27 -19.11 9.03 31.02
C GLN A 27 -19.57 7.56 31.07
N LEU A 28 -18.85 6.68 30.38
CA LEU A 28 -19.18 5.25 30.31
C LEU A 28 -18.90 4.52 31.62
N ALA A 29 -17.87 4.91 32.36
CA ALA A 29 -17.51 4.36 33.66
C ALA A 29 -18.62 4.61 34.69
N VAL A 30 -19.19 5.82 34.71
CA VAL A 30 -20.33 6.15 35.57
C VAL A 30 -21.58 5.40 35.10
N GLU A 31 -21.90 5.45 33.81
CA GLU A 31 -23.10 4.81 33.24
C GLU A 31 -23.12 3.29 33.47
N LYS A 32 -21.97 2.63 33.30
CA LYS A 32 -21.86 1.17 33.29
C LYS A 32 -21.17 0.59 34.53
N GLN A 33 -20.86 1.44 35.52
CA GLN A 33 -20.20 1.09 36.79
C GLN A 33 -18.87 0.36 36.59
N MET A 34 -17.97 0.94 35.80
CA MET A 34 -16.68 0.34 35.45
C MET A 34 -15.50 1.10 36.05
N LYS A 35 -14.43 0.38 36.37
CA LYS A 35 -13.18 0.93 36.90
C LYS A 35 -12.15 1.05 35.78
N PHE A 36 -11.59 2.25 35.63
CA PHE A 36 -10.54 2.48 34.65
C PHE A 36 -9.35 3.23 35.24
N GLY A 37 -8.21 3.11 34.56
CA GLY A 37 -7.00 3.86 34.86
C GLY A 37 -6.44 4.56 33.63
N VAL A 38 -5.50 5.47 33.86
CA VAL A 38 -4.79 6.20 32.79
C VAL A 38 -3.31 5.91 32.85
N SER A 39 -2.66 5.90 31.67
CA SER A 39 -1.24 5.60 31.58
C SER A 39 -0.51 6.42 30.52
N GLY A 40 0.75 6.69 30.81
CA GLY A 40 1.70 7.39 29.95
C GLY A 40 3.03 7.64 30.64
N ARG A 41 3.94 8.37 29.96
CA ARG A 41 5.32 8.57 30.44
C ARG A 41 5.47 9.65 31.52
N ARG A 42 4.51 10.58 31.63
CA ARG A 42 4.63 11.80 32.46
C ARG A 42 3.54 11.86 33.52
N LYS A 43 3.91 11.60 34.78
CA LYS A 43 2.97 11.57 35.92
C LYS A 43 2.17 12.86 36.06
N GLN A 44 2.84 14.01 36.11
CA GLN A 44 2.22 15.33 36.27
C GLN A 44 1.18 15.64 35.18
N ALA A 45 1.47 15.22 33.93
CA ALA A 45 0.54 15.41 32.83
C ALA A 45 -0.69 14.50 32.96
N LEU A 46 -0.53 13.27 33.47
CA LEU A 46 -1.65 12.36 33.74
C LEU A 46 -2.51 12.88 34.90
N GLU A 47 -1.89 13.37 35.97
CA GLU A 47 -2.58 13.99 37.11
C GLU A 47 -3.42 15.19 36.66
N ALA A 48 -2.89 16.01 35.74
CA ALA A 48 -3.64 17.12 35.15
C ALA A 48 -4.87 16.64 34.33
N ILE A 49 -4.72 15.59 33.53
CA ILE A 49 -5.83 14.99 32.76
C ILE A 49 -6.91 14.41 33.67
N VAL A 50 -6.52 13.69 34.73
CA VAL A 50 -7.49 13.15 35.71
C VAL A 50 -8.21 14.29 36.41
N LYS A 51 -7.49 15.33 36.85
CA LYS A 51 -8.10 16.51 37.48
C LYS A 51 -9.04 17.26 36.54
N GLU A 52 -8.69 17.38 35.27
CA GLU A 52 -9.48 18.12 34.26
C GLU A 52 -10.74 17.36 33.86
N PHE A 53 -10.64 16.06 33.59
CA PHE A 53 -11.72 15.30 32.94
C PHE A 53 -12.43 14.29 33.84
N ALA A 54 -11.80 13.83 34.93
CA ALA A 54 -12.28 12.74 35.77
C ALA A 54 -12.39 13.12 37.25
N SER A 55 -12.54 14.41 37.58
CA SER A 55 -12.66 14.91 38.95
C SER A 55 -13.88 14.40 39.72
N ASN A 56 -14.86 13.87 39.01
CA ASN A 56 -16.09 13.26 39.55
C ASN A 56 -15.97 11.75 39.79
N ILE A 57 -14.81 11.15 39.52
CA ILE A 57 -14.55 9.74 39.78
C ILE A 57 -13.44 9.64 40.81
N ASP A 58 -13.76 9.02 41.95
CA ASP A 58 -12.79 8.84 43.02
C ASP A 58 -11.69 7.86 42.59
N ASP A 59 -10.45 8.23 42.89
CA ASP A 59 -9.26 7.37 42.82
C ASP A 59 -9.00 6.71 41.46
N VAL A 60 -9.03 7.49 40.37
CA VAL A 60 -8.59 7.01 39.04
C VAL A 60 -7.10 6.66 39.06
N PRO A 61 -6.69 5.38 38.94
CA PRO A 61 -5.29 5.00 39.10
C PRO A 61 -4.43 5.50 37.93
N ILE A 62 -3.23 5.97 38.26
CA ILE A 62 -2.25 6.47 37.30
C ILE A 62 -1.08 5.50 37.20
N PHE A 63 -0.78 5.03 35.99
CA PHE A 63 0.35 4.17 35.71
C PHE A 63 1.40 4.88 34.87
N ILE A 64 2.67 4.74 35.26
CA ILE A 64 3.80 5.26 34.48
C ILE A 64 4.37 4.12 33.66
N ALA A 65 4.37 4.30 32.34
CA ALA A 65 4.84 3.31 31.40
C ALA A 65 5.54 3.98 30.21
N ASP A 66 6.70 3.45 29.83
CA ASP A 66 7.49 3.89 28.68
C ASP A 66 7.63 2.74 27.68
N LEU A 67 7.47 3.04 26.40
CA LEU A 67 7.61 2.08 25.30
C LEU A 67 9.02 1.47 25.21
N LYS A 68 10.03 2.16 25.76
CA LYS A 68 11.42 1.68 25.83
C LYS A 68 11.70 0.81 27.05
N ASP A 69 10.76 0.72 28.00
CA ASP A 69 10.90 -0.04 29.24
C ASP A 69 9.84 -1.15 29.30
N GLU A 70 10.23 -2.36 28.90
CA GLU A 70 9.36 -3.53 28.82
C GLU A 70 8.71 -3.89 30.17
N GLU A 71 9.44 -3.74 31.28
CA GLU A 71 8.92 -4.07 32.60
C GLU A 71 7.87 -3.05 33.05
N SER A 72 8.03 -1.77 32.69
CA SER A 72 6.99 -0.77 32.91
C SER A 72 5.69 -1.09 32.15
N LEU A 73 5.80 -1.59 30.90
CA LEU A 73 4.66 -2.00 30.09
C LEU A 73 3.96 -3.22 30.69
N LYS A 74 4.71 -4.25 31.12
CA LYS A 74 4.16 -5.43 31.80
C LYS A 74 3.48 -5.06 33.12
N LYS A 75 4.13 -4.21 33.92
CA LYS A 75 3.55 -3.72 35.17
C LYS A 75 2.22 -3.04 34.93
N MET A 76 2.11 -2.15 33.94
CA MET A 76 0.84 -1.52 33.58
C MET A 76 -0.19 -2.54 33.06
N THR A 77 0.17 -3.35 32.07
CA THR A 77 -0.77 -4.27 31.40
C THR A 77 -1.33 -5.32 32.33
N SER A 78 -0.55 -5.79 33.32
CA SER A 78 -1.02 -6.73 34.35
C SER A 78 -2.16 -6.19 35.23
N GLN A 79 -2.38 -4.87 35.26
CA GLN A 79 -3.37 -4.23 36.14
C GLN A 79 -4.75 -4.06 35.50
N ALA A 80 -4.91 -4.38 34.21
CA ALA A 80 -6.19 -4.20 33.51
C ALA A 80 -6.58 -5.45 32.73
N LYS A 81 -7.88 -5.66 32.53
CA LYS A 81 -8.45 -6.72 31.69
C LYS A 81 -8.32 -6.37 30.20
N VAL A 82 -8.56 -5.11 29.84
CA VAL A 82 -8.36 -4.56 28.48
C VAL A 82 -7.42 -3.36 28.52
N LEU A 83 -6.44 -3.31 27.63
CA LEU A 83 -5.64 -2.13 27.36
C LEU A 83 -6.15 -1.41 26.11
N ILE A 84 -6.51 -0.15 26.27
CA ILE A 84 -6.89 0.76 25.19
C ILE A 84 -5.67 1.57 24.81
N ASN A 85 -5.07 1.28 23.65
CA ASN A 85 -3.88 1.96 23.17
C ASN A 85 -4.26 3.14 22.25
N CYS A 86 -3.94 4.35 22.68
CA CYS A 86 -4.12 5.59 21.92
C CYS A 86 -2.77 6.20 21.45
N CYS A 87 -1.67 5.43 21.51
CA CYS A 87 -0.32 5.89 21.18
C CYS A 87 0.07 5.52 19.75
N GLY A 88 -0.17 6.42 18.80
CA GLY A 88 0.33 6.33 17.41
C GLY A 88 1.62 7.15 17.19
N PRO A 89 2.30 6.98 16.03
CA PRO A 89 2.02 6.04 14.96
C PRO A 89 2.20 4.57 15.37
N TYR A 90 1.20 3.73 15.07
CA TYR A 90 1.12 2.38 15.64
C TYR A 90 2.19 1.44 15.10
N ARG A 91 2.67 1.69 13.87
CA ARG A 91 3.80 0.96 13.29
C ARG A 91 5.02 0.96 14.21
N PHE A 92 5.34 2.08 14.85
CA PHE A 92 6.54 2.21 15.68
C PHE A 92 6.29 1.87 17.14
N TYR A 93 5.07 2.13 17.62
CA TYR A 93 4.78 2.13 19.05
C TYR A 93 3.79 1.03 19.49
N GLY A 94 3.13 0.35 18.55
CA GLY A 94 2.12 -0.66 18.84
C GLY A 94 2.70 -2.02 19.24
N GLU A 95 3.75 -2.49 18.56
CA GLU A 95 4.29 -3.84 18.81
C GLU A 95 4.77 -4.09 20.25
N PRO A 96 5.50 -3.18 20.93
CA PRO A 96 5.88 -3.37 22.33
C PRO A 96 4.68 -3.57 23.25
N ILE A 97 3.58 -2.86 22.98
CA ILE A 97 2.32 -2.99 23.73
C ILE A 97 1.68 -4.36 23.50
N ILE A 98 1.64 -4.83 22.26
CA ILE A 98 1.13 -6.18 21.93
C ILE A 98 1.89 -7.26 22.70
N LYS A 99 3.23 -7.18 22.73
CA LYS A 99 4.06 -8.14 23.48
C LYS A 99 3.74 -8.13 24.97
N ALA A 100 3.62 -6.95 25.58
CA ALA A 100 3.29 -6.83 27.00
C ALA A 100 1.87 -7.37 27.31
N CYS A 101 0.89 -7.08 26.46
CA CYS A 101 -0.47 -7.60 26.58
C CYS A 101 -0.54 -9.13 26.50
N ILE A 102 0.18 -9.74 25.55
CA ILE A 102 0.29 -11.21 25.44
C ILE A 102 0.91 -11.78 26.73
N ALA A 103 2.04 -11.20 27.18
CA ALA A 103 2.76 -11.70 28.35
C ALA A 103 1.96 -11.61 29.66
N THR A 104 0.96 -10.71 29.74
CA THR A 104 0.16 -10.46 30.93
C THR A 104 -1.28 -10.94 30.83
N HIS A 105 -1.64 -11.63 29.73
CA HIS A 105 -3.01 -12.06 29.44
C HIS A 105 -4.02 -10.90 29.53
N THR A 106 -3.69 -9.80 28.86
CA THR A 106 -4.51 -8.58 28.77
C THR A 106 -4.96 -8.37 27.34
N HIS A 107 -6.27 -8.23 27.14
CA HIS A 107 -6.81 -7.90 25.81
C HIS A 107 -6.31 -6.52 25.36
N GLN A 108 -6.18 -6.31 24.06
CA GLN A 108 -5.72 -5.04 23.52
C GLN A 108 -6.64 -4.55 22.41
N ILE A 109 -6.88 -3.24 22.44
CA ILE A 109 -7.64 -2.55 21.40
C ILE A 109 -6.98 -1.21 21.07
N ASP A 110 -7.10 -0.75 19.82
CA ASP A 110 -6.59 0.54 19.37
C ASP A 110 -7.43 1.16 18.24
N VAL A 111 -7.08 2.39 17.86
CA VAL A 111 -7.67 3.12 16.73
C VAL A 111 -6.71 3.20 15.54
N SER A 112 -5.83 2.20 15.35
CA SER A 112 -4.86 2.25 14.26
C SER A 112 -5.55 2.33 12.90
N GLY A 113 -5.02 3.16 12.02
CA GLY A 113 -5.52 3.36 10.65
C GLY A 113 -4.53 2.86 9.59
N GLU A 114 -3.43 2.22 10.00
CA GLU A 114 -2.34 1.81 9.13
C GLU A 114 -2.48 0.31 8.74
N PRO A 115 -2.92 -0.04 7.51
CA PRO A 115 -3.14 -1.43 7.13
C PRO A 115 -1.89 -2.30 7.27
N GLN A 116 -0.71 -1.70 7.08
CA GLN A 116 0.56 -2.42 7.22
C GLN A 116 0.75 -2.91 8.65
N TYR A 117 0.52 -2.06 9.66
CA TYR A 117 0.64 -2.44 11.07
C TYR A 117 -0.38 -3.51 11.43
N ILE A 118 -1.65 -3.28 11.04
CA ILE A 118 -2.76 -4.18 11.33
C ILE A 118 -2.50 -5.59 10.78
N GLU A 119 -2.06 -5.68 9.52
CA GLU A 119 -1.78 -6.96 8.85
C GLU A 119 -0.49 -7.61 9.39
N TYR A 120 0.53 -6.80 9.74
CA TYR A 120 1.75 -7.31 10.38
C TYR A 120 1.48 -7.93 11.74
N ILE A 121 0.69 -7.27 12.60
CA ILE A 121 0.33 -7.81 13.92
C ILE A 121 -0.47 -9.10 13.77
N GLN A 122 -1.40 -9.18 12.82
CA GLN A 122 -2.11 -10.44 12.55
C GLN A 122 -1.15 -11.55 12.13
N LEU A 123 -0.25 -11.27 11.19
CA LEU A 123 0.68 -12.29 10.68
C LEU A 123 1.59 -12.83 11.78
N LYS A 124 2.09 -11.93 12.63
CA LYS A 124 3.11 -12.26 13.62
C LYS A 124 2.54 -12.81 14.92
N TYR A 125 1.38 -12.32 15.37
CA TYR A 125 0.89 -12.54 16.73
C TYR A 125 -0.45 -13.27 16.83
N ASN A 126 -1.15 -13.58 15.73
CA ASN A 126 -2.46 -14.24 15.81
C ASN A 126 -2.43 -15.52 16.65
N LYS A 127 -1.53 -16.45 16.33
CA LYS A 127 -1.43 -17.73 17.02
C LYS A 127 -1.07 -17.57 18.51
N THR A 128 -0.10 -16.72 18.82
CA THR A 128 0.31 -16.49 20.21
C THR A 128 -0.77 -15.79 21.03
N ALA A 129 -1.58 -14.93 20.41
CA ALA A 129 -2.74 -14.32 21.06
C ALA A 129 -3.87 -15.34 21.31
N GLU A 130 -4.11 -16.28 20.39
CA GLU A 130 -5.01 -17.42 20.60
C GLU A 130 -4.53 -18.31 21.75
N GLU A 131 -3.24 -18.68 21.76
CA GLU A 131 -2.63 -19.48 22.83
C GLU A 131 -2.71 -18.79 24.20
N ALA A 132 -2.57 -17.46 24.23
CA ALA A 132 -2.72 -16.67 25.44
C ALA A 132 -4.19 -16.41 25.83
N GLY A 133 -5.16 -16.76 24.98
CA GLY A 133 -6.59 -16.51 25.19
C GLY A 133 -6.95 -15.02 25.21
N ILE A 134 -6.21 -14.18 24.49
CA ILE A 134 -6.46 -12.73 24.44
C ILE A 134 -6.89 -12.25 23.06
N TYR A 135 -7.79 -11.27 23.04
CA TYR A 135 -8.16 -10.55 21.84
C TYR A 135 -7.24 -9.36 21.60
N ILE A 136 -6.76 -9.24 20.36
CA ILE A 136 -6.09 -8.06 19.82
C ILE A 136 -6.96 -7.54 18.69
N ILE A 137 -7.54 -6.35 18.85
CA ILE A 137 -8.48 -5.79 17.87
C ILE A 137 -8.04 -4.38 17.51
N SER A 138 -7.55 -4.23 16.28
CA SER A 138 -7.12 -2.94 15.76
C SER A 138 -8.23 -2.27 14.94
N ALA A 139 -8.07 -0.97 14.71
CA ALA A 139 -8.99 -0.15 13.91
C ALA A 139 -10.40 0.02 14.52
N CYS A 140 -10.49 0.14 15.84
CA CYS A 140 -11.74 0.37 16.57
C CYS A 140 -12.14 1.85 16.64
N GLY A 141 -12.01 2.56 15.52
CA GLY A 141 -12.38 3.98 15.37
C GLY A 141 -13.23 4.22 14.12
N LEU A 142 -13.29 5.48 13.66
CA LEU A 142 -13.95 5.84 12.40
C LEU A 142 -13.37 5.06 11.21
N ASP A 143 -12.05 4.89 11.19
CA ASP A 143 -11.32 4.15 10.16
C ASP A 143 -11.44 2.63 10.35
N SER A 144 -12.67 2.13 10.56
CA SER A 144 -13.15 0.81 10.14
C SER A 144 -14.48 0.43 10.79
N ILE A 145 -14.79 0.86 12.02
CA ILE A 145 -16.01 0.38 12.72
C ILE A 145 -17.30 0.67 11.92
N PRO A 146 -17.56 1.92 11.46
CA PRO A 146 -18.76 2.22 10.69
C PRO A 146 -18.80 1.46 9.36
N CYS A 147 -17.66 1.25 8.69
CA CYS A 147 -17.60 0.55 7.42
C CYS A 147 -17.74 -0.98 7.60
N ASP A 148 -16.96 -1.57 8.48
CA ASP A 148 -16.85 -3.01 8.70
C ASP A 148 -18.10 -3.57 9.39
N LEU A 149 -18.57 -2.94 10.49
CA LEU A 149 -19.86 -3.31 11.08
C LEU A 149 -21.04 -2.88 10.21
N GLY A 150 -20.90 -1.83 9.39
CA GLY A 150 -21.92 -1.46 8.40
C GLY A 150 -22.09 -2.53 7.32
N VAL A 151 -21.00 -3.16 6.87
CA VAL A 151 -21.03 -4.33 5.99
C VAL A 151 -21.73 -5.51 6.68
N ILE A 152 -21.37 -5.81 7.93
CA ILE A 152 -22.04 -6.88 8.70
C ILE A 152 -23.53 -6.61 8.84
N PHE A 153 -23.91 -5.41 9.29
CA PHE A 153 -25.30 -4.98 9.42
C PHE A 153 -26.06 -5.15 8.10
N THR A 154 -25.44 -4.72 7.00
CA THR A 154 -26.03 -4.85 5.66
C THR A 154 -26.24 -6.33 5.29
N GLN A 155 -25.25 -7.20 5.52
CA GLN A 155 -25.38 -8.64 5.28
C GLN A 155 -26.49 -9.27 6.14
N GLN A 156 -26.61 -8.87 7.41
CA GLN A 156 -27.65 -9.34 8.32
C GLN A 156 -29.06 -8.90 7.89
N LYS A 157 -29.21 -7.67 7.39
CA LYS A 157 -30.49 -7.14 6.92
C LYS A 157 -30.84 -7.50 5.47
N PHE A 158 -29.91 -8.12 4.74
CA PHE A 158 -30.11 -8.47 3.32
C PHE A 158 -31.18 -9.54 3.12
N ASP A 159 -31.34 -10.48 4.07
CA ASP A 159 -32.23 -11.63 3.98
C ASP A 159 -32.15 -12.35 2.62
N GLY A 160 -31.02 -13.01 2.42
CA GLY A 160 -30.60 -13.62 1.17
C GLY A 160 -29.09 -13.83 1.17
N GLU A 161 -28.49 -13.92 -0.01
CA GLU A 161 -27.05 -14.02 -0.19
C GLU A 161 -26.47 -12.77 -0.87
N VAL A 162 -25.52 -12.10 -0.21
CA VAL A 162 -24.88 -10.89 -0.74
C VAL A 162 -23.73 -11.26 -1.67
N ASN A 163 -23.71 -10.69 -2.88
CA ASN A 163 -22.60 -10.83 -3.82
C ASN A 163 -21.54 -9.75 -3.63
N SER A 164 -21.99 -8.49 -3.52
CA SER A 164 -21.11 -7.33 -3.53
C SER A 164 -21.70 -6.14 -2.79
N ILE A 165 -20.83 -5.33 -2.20
CA ILE A 165 -21.19 -4.11 -1.48
C ILE A 165 -20.30 -2.96 -1.97
N GLU A 166 -20.91 -1.90 -2.49
CA GLU A 166 -20.25 -0.61 -2.69
C GLU A 166 -20.52 0.30 -1.49
N THR A 167 -19.49 0.94 -0.93
CA THR A 167 -19.64 1.89 0.19
C THR A 167 -19.26 3.30 -0.24
N TYR A 168 -20.00 4.30 0.25
CA TYR A 168 -19.81 5.72 -0.07
C TYR A 168 -19.73 6.53 1.22
N LEU A 169 -18.51 6.86 1.66
CA LEU A 169 -18.26 7.75 2.80
C LEU A 169 -18.46 9.21 2.39
N ASN A 170 -19.26 9.94 3.17
CA ASN A 170 -19.44 11.37 3.03
C ASN A 170 -19.23 12.05 4.39
N CYS A 171 -18.49 13.15 4.41
CA CYS A 171 -18.26 13.99 5.57
C CYS A 171 -18.60 15.44 5.21
N TRP A 172 -19.42 16.10 6.03
CA TRP A 172 -19.82 17.48 5.78
C TRP A 172 -19.99 18.25 7.09
N SER A 173 -19.88 19.57 7.00
CA SER A 173 -20.07 20.47 8.13
C SER A 173 -20.49 21.85 7.63
N SER A 174 -21.07 22.67 8.51
CA SER A 174 -21.05 24.13 8.36
C SER A 174 -19.61 24.67 8.48
N LYS A 175 -19.38 25.94 8.15
CA LYS A 175 -18.05 26.57 8.20
C LYS A 175 -17.40 26.35 9.57
N ILE A 176 -16.25 25.67 9.58
CA ILE A 176 -15.45 25.39 10.77
C ILE A 176 -14.28 26.38 10.82
N ASN A 177 -14.01 26.91 12.01
CA ASN A 177 -12.82 27.71 12.26
C ASN A 177 -11.75 26.83 12.93
N GLY A 178 -10.66 26.56 12.22
CA GLY A 178 -9.52 25.80 12.71
C GLY A 178 -9.37 24.41 12.09
N ALA A 179 -8.28 23.72 12.43
CA ALA A 179 -8.00 22.38 11.95
C ALA A 179 -8.98 21.35 12.53
N ILE A 180 -9.30 20.30 11.78
CA ILE A 180 -10.22 19.23 12.19
C ILE A 180 -9.48 17.94 12.55
N ILE A 181 -8.25 17.79 12.09
CA ILE A 181 -7.39 16.63 12.33
C ILE A 181 -6.14 17.10 13.09
N ASN A 182 -5.73 16.31 14.09
CA ASN A 182 -4.56 16.58 14.91
C ASN A 182 -3.33 16.02 14.21
N TYR A 183 -2.18 16.65 14.46
CA TYR A 183 -0.87 16.21 14.00
C TYR A 183 -0.62 14.71 14.17
N GLY A 184 -0.96 14.10 15.32
CA GLY A 184 -0.66 12.68 15.55
C GLY A 184 -1.39 11.72 14.58
N THR A 185 -2.63 12.04 14.22
CA THR A 185 -3.39 11.29 13.21
C THR A 185 -2.78 11.47 11.83
N TYR A 186 -2.36 12.70 11.49
CA TYR A 186 -1.69 12.99 10.24
C TYR A 186 -0.33 12.30 10.12
N GLU A 187 0.46 12.29 11.20
CA GLU A 187 1.73 11.57 11.28
C GLU A 187 1.53 10.07 11.04
N SER A 188 0.50 9.48 11.63
CA SER A 188 0.11 8.08 11.39
C SER A 188 -0.23 7.82 9.93
N ALA A 189 -0.95 8.74 9.27
CA ALA A 189 -1.27 8.64 7.84
C ALA A 189 -0.01 8.75 6.95
N VAL A 190 0.91 9.67 7.25
CA VAL A 190 2.19 9.81 6.53
C VAL A 190 2.98 8.50 6.56
N TYR A 191 3.15 7.91 7.74
CA TYR A 191 3.89 6.66 7.90
C TYR A 191 3.12 5.43 7.38
N GLY A 192 1.79 5.44 7.47
CA GLY A 192 0.94 4.40 6.87
C GLY A 192 1.15 4.31 5.35
N ILE A 193 1.23 5.46 4.67
CA ILE A 193 1.52 5.50 3.23
C ILE A 193 2.98 5.15 2.93
N ALA A 194 3.92 5.67 3.71
CA ALA A 194 5.35 5.42 3.51
C ALA A 194 5.69 3.92 3.44
N HIS A 195 5.00 3.11 4.25
CA HIS A 195 5.22 1.67 4.36
C HIS A 195 4.18 0.81 3.61
N SER A 196 3.30 1.41 2.81
CA SER A 196 2.26 0.70 2.06
C SER A 196 2.80 -0.34 1.06
N HIS A 197 4.06 -0.21 0.62
CA HIS A 197 4.71 -1.16 -0.29
C HIS A 197 4.92 -2.56 0.34
N GLU A 198 5.03 -2.65 1.67
CA GLU A 198 5.20 -3.90 2.42
C GLU A 198 3.92 -4.77 2.43
N LEU A 199 2.75 -4.16 2.19
CA LEU A 199 1.45 -4.84 2.21
C LEU A 199 1.38 -6.03 1.24
N ARG A 200 2.05 -5.93 0.09
CA ARG A 200 2.03 -7.02 -0.89
C ARG A 200 2.67 -8.29 -0.33
N GLU A 201 3.81 -8.15 0.33
CA GLU A 201 4.53 -9.28 0.94
C GLU A 201 3.75 -9.82 2.15
N LEU A 202 3.26 -8.93 3.02
CA LEU A 202 2.45 -9.32 4.18
C LEU A 202 1.22 -10.13 3.78
N ARG A 203 0.46 -9.68 2.77
CA ARG A 203 -0.74 -10.39 2.28
C ARG A 203 -0.42 -11.73 1.65
N THR A 204 0.74 -11.84 0.98
CA THR A 204 1.18 -13.12 0.40
C THR A 204 1.45 -14.16 1.50
N LYS A 205 2.03 -13.72 2.62
CA LYS A 205 2.30 -14.59 3.79
C LYS A 205 1.04 -14.88 4.61
N LEU A 206 0.18 -13.89 4.82
CA LEU A 206 -1.08 -14.03 5.56
C LEU A 206 -2.08 -14.95 4.84
N TYR A 207 -2.12 -14.86 3.52
CA TYR A 207 -3.16 -15.50 2.70
C TYR A 207 -2.53 -16.36 1.60
N PRO A 208 -1.86 -17.48 1.98
CA PRO A 208 -1.32 -18.41 0.98
C PRO A 208 -2.45 -19.02 0.13
N GLU A 209 -3.62 -19.23 0.74
CA GLU A 209 -4.84 -19.66 0.06
C GLU A 209 -5.70 -18.45 -0.32
N LYS A 210 -6.04 -18.36 -1.60
CA LYS A 210 -6.95 -17.32 -2.10
C LYS A 210 -8.39 -17.68 -1.76
N LEU A 211 -9.20 -16.66 -1.47
CA LEU A 211 -10.65 -16.82 -1.41
C LEU A 211 -11.17 -17.37 -2.75
N PRO A 212 -12.29 -18.12 -2.74
CA PRO A 212 -12.92 -18.62 -3.95
C PRO A 212 -13.21 -17.49 -4.94
N GLU A 213 -13.15 -17.78 -6.23
CA GLU A 213 -13.49 -16.80 -7.25
C GLU A 213 -15.00 -16.55 -7.24
N LEU A 214 -15.39 -15.33 -6.87
CA LEU A 214 -16.78 -14.94 -6.76
C LEU A 214 -17.31 -14.42 -8.10
N TRP A 215 -18.46 -14.97 -8.50
CA TRP A 215 -19.21 -14.55 -9.69
C TRP A 215 -20.64 -14.14 -9.31
N PRO A 216 -21.18 -13.05 -9.89
CA PRO A 216 -20.52 -12.13 -10.83
C PRO A 216 -19.50 -11.21 -10.14
N LYS A 217 -18.42 -10.87 -10.86
CA LYS A 217 -17.39 -9.96 -10.35
C LYS A 217 -17.95 -8.55 -10.18
N LEU A 218 -17.66 -7.93 -9.03
CA LEU A 218 -17.97 -6.52 -8.80
C LEU A 218 -17.18 -5.67 -9.81
N LYS A 219 -17.90 -4.94 -10.66
CA LYS A 219 -17.29 -3.99 -11.60
C LYS A 219 -16.83 -2.78 -10.82
N THR A 220 -15.52 -2.54 -10.76
CA THR A 220 -14.98 -1.30 -10.22
C THR A 220 -15.44 -0.13 -11.08
N ARG A 221 -15.96 0.91 -10.45
CA ARG A 221 -16.25 2.17 -11.13
C ARG A 221 -14.94 2.88 -11.48
N GLY A 222 -14.98 3.79 -12.44
CA GLY A 222 -13.83 4.64 -12.76
C GLY A 222 -13.31 5.40 -11.53
N PHE A 223 -12.05 5.84 -11.60
CA PHE A 223 -11.37 6.53 -10.49
C PHE A 223 -12.18 7.70 -9.92
N ILE A 224 -12.93 8.40 -10.77
CA ILE A 224 -13.90 9.44 -10.41
C ILE A 224 -15.23 9.11 -11.09
N HIS A 225 -16.34 9.18 -10.37
CA HIS A 225 -17.68 8.96 -10.92
C HIS A 225 -18.77 9.66 -10.11
N LYS A 226 -19.98 9.74 -10.66
CA LYS A 226 -21.19 10.08 -9.90
C LYS A 226 -21.95 8.81 -9.53
N SER A 227 -22.59 8.84 -8.36
CA SER A 227 -23.45 7.76 -7.89
C SER A 227 -24.84 8.30 -7.60
N SER A 228 -25.87 7.51 -7.85
CA SER A 228 -27.24 7.84 -7.42
C SER A 228 -27.43 7.75 -5.91
N LEU A 229 -26.43 7.25 -5.18
CA LEU A 229 -26.48 6.98 -3.73
C LEU A 229 -25.80 8.06 -2.89
N SER A 230 -25.09 8.98 -3.52
CA SER A 230 -24.38 10.05 -2.84
C SER A 230 -24.42 11.31 -3.68
N GLU A 231 -24.79 12.42 -3.07
CA GLU A 231 -24.76 13.74 -3.70
C GLU A 231 -23.30 14.20 -3.85
N GLY A 232 -22.86 14.40 -5.09
CA GLY A 232 -21.50 14.86 -5.39
C GLY A 232 -20.74 13.92 -6.31
N TRP A 233 -19.41 13.92 -6.17
CA TRP A 233 -18.47 13.14 -6.97
C TRP A 233 -17.69 12.20 -6.06
N SER A 234 -17.66 10.92 -6.44
CA SER A 234 -17.03 9.85 -5.66
C SER A 234 -15.71 9.42 -6.29
N MET A 235 -14.74 9.08 -5.45
CA MET A 235 -13.47 8.49 -5.85
C MET A 235 -13.05 7.40 -4.85
N ILE A 236 -12.04 6.60 -5.20
CA ILE A 236 -11.58 5.47 -4.35
C ILE A 236 -11.10 6.00 -3.00
N PHE A 237 -11.58 5.38 -1.90
CA PHE A 237 -11.12 5.70 -0.56
C PHE A 237 -9.75 5.07 -0.26
N PRO A 238 -8.70 5.85 0.04
CA PRO A 238 -7.35 5.33 0.26
C PRO A 238 -7.06 4.87 1.70
N GLY A 239 -8.10 4.67 2.54
CA GLY A 239 -7.97 4.29 3.96
C GLY A 239 -7.96 2.77 4.22
N ALA A 240 -8.04 2.42 5.51
CA ALA A 240 -7.95 1.03 5.98
C ALA A 240 -9.23 0.20 5.75
N ASP A 241 -10.39 0.84 5.59
CA ASP A 241 -11.71 0.20 5.49
C ASP A 241 -11.76 -1.01 4.56
N ARG A 242 -11.21 -0.88 3.35
CA ARG A 242 -11.19 -2.00 2.39
C ARG A 242 -10.32 -3.16 2.88
N SER A 243 -9.17 -2.89 3.49
CA SER A 243 -8.33 -3.95 4.05
C SER A 243 -9.07 -4.67 5.19
N VAL A 244 -9.64 -3.91 6.12
CA VAL A 244 -10.29 -4.46 7.32
C VAL A 244 -11.56 -5.22 6.97
N THR A 245 -12.41 -4.69 6.09
CA THR A 245 -13.61 -5.41 5.59
C THR A 245 -13.26 -6.71 4.90
N LEU A 246 -12.21 -6.74 4.05
CA LEU A 246 -11.76 -7.97 3.41
C LEU A 246 -11.25 -9.01 4.41
N ARG A 247 -10.60 -8.58 5.49
CA ARG A 247 -10.20 -9.47 6.60
C ARG A 247 -11.43 -10.08 7.28
N THR A 248 -12.45 -9.27 7.56
CA THR A 248 -13.74 -9.74 8.08
C THR A 248 -14.40 -10.76 7.15
N GLN A 249 -14.51 -10.46 5.85
CA GLN A 249 -15.15 -11.36 4.89
C GLN A 249 -14.42 -12.70 4.77
N ARG A 250 -13.08 -12.68 4.81
CA ARG A 250 -12.29 -13.91 4.85
C ARG A 250 -12.55 -14.72 6.12
N PHE A 251 -12.56 -14.06 7.28
CA PHE A 251 -12.85 -14.72 8.55
C PHE A 251 -14.22 -15.40 8.54
N LEU A 252 -15.26 -14.72 8.05
CA LEU A 252 -16.61 -15.28 7.95
C LEU A 252 -16.65 -16.51 7.03
N TYR A 253 -15.92 -16.47 5.93
CA TYR A 253 -15.81 -17.62 5.02
C TYR A 253 -15.09 -18.80 5.66
N GLU A 254 -13.93 -18.57 6.27
CA GLU A 254 -13.11 -19.64 6.86
C GLU A 254 -13.82 -20.29 8.06
N LYS A 255 -14.41 -19.47 8.94
CA LYS A 255 -15.03 -19.90 10.21
C LYS A 255 -16.46 -20.40 10.05
N TYR A 256 -17.29 -19.69 9.29
CA TYR A 256 -18.74 -19.95 9.21
C TYR A 256 -19.19 -20.51 7.89
N LYS A 257 -18.28 -20.67 6.92
CA LYS A 257 -18.65 -21.01 5.54
C LYS A 257 -19.71 -20.02 5.03
N GLN A 258 -19.54 -18.74 5.31
CA GLN A 258 -20.38 -17.70 4.75
C GLN A 258 -19.77 -17.22 3.42
N ARG A 259 -20.58 -17.05 2.38
CA ARG A 259 -20.09 -16.50 1.11
C ARG A 259 -19.50 -15.10 1.36
N PRO A 260 -18.23 -14.84 0.98
CA PRO A 260 -17.64 -13.52 1.15
C PRO A 260 -18.32 -12.50 0.23
N ALA A 261 -18.62 -11.31 0.75
CA ALA A 261 -19.06 -10.19 -0.07
C ALA A 261 -17.85 -9.50 -0.73
N GLN A 262 -17.97 -9.15 -2.01
CA GLN A 262 -16.99 -8.30 -2.68
C GLN A 262 -17.20 -6.84 -2.24
N VAL A 263 -16.25 -6.24 -1.52
CA VAL A 263 -16.38 -4.87 -1.00
C VAL A 263 -15.51 -3.89 -1.77
N GLN A 264 -16.09 -2.77 -2.21
CA GLN A 264 -15.36 -1.64 -2.77
C GLN A 264 -15.78 -0.34 -2.08
N THR A 265 -14.79 0.41 -1.60
CA THR A 265 -14.99 1.60 -0.77
C THR A 265 -14.66 2.87 -1.55
N TYR A 266 -15.54 3.86 -1.45
CA TYR A 266 -15.41 5.18 -2.08
C TYR A 266 -15.65 6.28 -1.05
N PHE A 267 -15.13 7.47 -1.30
CA PHE A 267 -15.50 8.69 -0.59
C PHE A 267 -16.04 9.73 -1.56
N THR A 268 -17.01 10.52 -1.11
CA THR A 268 -17.74 11.50 -1.91
C THR A 268 -17.39 12.92 -1.48
N LEU A 269 -17.16 13.78 -2.47
CA LEU A 269 -16.93 15.21 -2.32
C LEU A 269 -18.03 16.00 -3.03
N ASN A 270 -18.41 17.14 -2.45
CA ASN A 270 -19.57 17.92 -2.91
C ASN A 270 -19.40 18.55 -4.30
N SER A 271 -18.17 18.69 -4.81
CA SER A 271 -17.92 19.32 -6.12
C SER A 271 -16.77 18.64 -6.87
N PHE A 272 -16.80 18.75 -8.20
CA PHE A 272 -15.71 18.25 -9.05
C PHE A 272 -14.39 18.99 -8.77
N PHE A 273 -14.47 20.28 -8.46
CA PHE A 273 -13.29 21.07 -8.06
C PHE A 273 -12.65 20.51 -6.78
N ALA A 274 -13.46 20.13 -5.78
CA ALA A 274 -12.95 19.49 -4.57
C ALA A 274 -12.26 18.15 -4.88
N VAL A 275 -12.77 17.37 -5.85
CA VAL A 275 -12.10 16.15 -6.32
C VAL A 275 -10.75 16.46 -6.94
N LEU A 276 -10.68 17.47 -7.82
CA LEU A 276 -9.43 17.88 -8.47
C LEU A 276 -8.39 18.32 -7.43
N THR A 277 -8.76 19.20 -6.50
CA THR A 277 -7.85 19.67 -5.45
C THR A 277 -7.42 18.52 -4.55
N THR A 278 -8.34 17.68 -4.08
CA THR A 278 -8.02 16.51 -3.24
C THR A 278 -7.10 15.54 -3.97
N THR A 279 -7.30 15.33 -5.28
CA THR A 279 -6.43 14.48 -6.08
C THR A 279 -5.02 15.06 -6.19
N ILE A 280 -4.88 16.37 -6.42
CA ILE A 280 -3.58 17.06 -6.46
C ILE A 280 -2.87 16.95 -5.11
N PHE A 281 -3.54 17.32 -4.01
CA PHE A 281 -2.98 17.20 -2.66
C PHE A 281 -2.66 15.75 -2.31
N GLY A 282 -3.50 14.80 -2.72
CA GLY A 282 -3.28 13.36 -2.52
C GLY A 282 -2.06 12.83 -3.28
N ILE A 283 -1.84 13.27 -4.52
CA ILE A 283 -0.64 12.93 -5.30
C ILE A 283 0.61 13.53 -4.64
N ILE A 284 0.57 14.81 -4.25
CA ILE A 284 1.67 15.47 -3.54
C ILE A 284 1.96 14.73 -2.22
N PHE A 285 0.92 14.45 -1.43
CA PHE A 285 1.03 13.73 -0.16
C PHE A 285 1.63 12.33 -0.37
N LEU A 286 1.17 11.58 -1.38
CA LEU A 286 1.70 10.26 -1.73
C LEU A 286 3.16 10.32 -2.16
N MET A 287 3.53 11.28 -3.02
CA MET A 287 4.91 11.43 -3.49
C MET A 287 5.85 11.85 -2.34
N LEU A 288 5.44 12.83 -1.53
CA LEU A 288 6.25 13.30 -0.41
C LEU A 288 6.35 12.25 0.70
N SER A 289 5.29 11.50 0.99
CA SER A 289 5.30 10.45 2.03
C SER A 289 6.30 9.32 1.72
N LYS A 290 6.62 9.08 0.45
CA LYS A 290 7.55 8.00 0.04
C LYS A 290 9.01 8.31 0.38
N TYR A 291 9.41 9.57 0.48
CA TYR A 291 10.80 9.96 0.71
C TYR A 291 10.98 10.61 2.07
N GLU A 292 12.10 10.39 2.74
CA GLU A 292 12.32 10.92 4.09
C GLU A 292 12.27 12.46 4.13
N PHE A 293 12.92 13.13 3.18
CA PHE A 293 12.83 14.60 3.05
C PHE A 293 11.37 15.06 2.87
N GLY A 294 10.61 14.38 2.03
CA GLY A 294 9.21 14.70 1.78
C GLY A 294 8.35 14.47 3.02
N ARG A 295 8.54 13.36 3.74
CA ARG A 295 7.91 13.11 5.04
C ARG A 295 8.25 14.20 6.04
N ASN A 296 9.52 14.56 6.17
CA ASN A 296 9.96 15.63 7.07
C ASN A 296 9.28 16.96 6.72
N LEU A 297 9.06 17.23 5.43
CA LEU A 297 8.36 18.42 4.98
C LEU A 297 6.84 18.37 5.32
N LEU A 298 6.18 17.24 5.08
CA LEU A 298 4.79 17.00 5.46
C LEU A 298 4.60 17.17 6.98
N LEU A 299 5.46 16.53 7.77
CA LEU A 299 5.41 16.55 9.23
C LEU A 299 5.77 17.92 9.82
N LYS A 300 6.72 18.65 9.21
CA LYS A 300 7.09 19.99 9.69
C LYS A 300 6.02 21.05 9.39
N TYR A 301 5.34 20.94 8.25
CA TYR A 301 4.34 21.91 7.80
C TYR A 301 2.95 21.29 7.52
N PRO A 302 2.35 20.59 8.50
CA PRO A 302 1.14 19.80 8.29
C PRO A 302 -0.05 20.68 7.88
N THR A 303 -0.14 21.89 8.43
CA THR A 303 -1.20 22.86 8.10
C THR A 303 -1.11 23.33 6.65
N PHE A 304 0.09 23.54 6.13
CA PHE A 304 0.29 23.93 4.74
C PHE A 304 -0.08 22.78 3.78
N PHE A 305 0.46 21.58 4.01
CA PHE A 305 0.24 20.42 3.15
C PHE A 305 -1.16 19.81 3.25
N SER A 306 -1.94 20.21 4.25
CA SER A 306 -3.35 19.84 4.39
C SER A 306 -4.31 20.98 4.02
N GLY A 307 -3.82 22.14 3.56
CA GLY A 307 -4.69 23.30 3.28
C GLY A 307 -5.50 23.79 4.49
N GLY A 308 -4.95 23.64 5.70
CA GLY A 308 -5.57 24.08 6.96
C GLY A 308 -6.38 23.01 7.70
N TYR A 309 -6.61 21.83 7.11
CA TYR A 309 -7.39 20.77 7.77
C TYR A 309 -6.66 20.07 8.93
N VAL A 310 -5.31 20.12 8.95
CA VAL A 310 -4.47 19.49 9.98
C VAL A 310 -3.71 20.55 10.78
N GLY A 311 -3.64 20.37 12.10
CA GLY A 311 -2.91 21.26 13.00
C GLY A 311 -2.40 20.55 14.26
N TYR A 312 -1.47 21.21 14.96
CA TYR A 312 -1.03 20.77 16.29
C TYR A 312 -2.12 20.97 17.35
N GLU A 313 -2.92 22.03 17.17
CA GLU A 313 -4.18 22.27 17.84
C GLU A 313 -5.31 22.10 16.84
N VAL A 314 -6.45 21.60 17.30
CA VAL A 314 -7.66 21.47 16.48
C VAL A 314 -8.74 22.43 16.98
N ALA A 315 -9.79 22.58 16.18
CA ALA A 315 -10.95 23.38 16.50
C ALA A 315 -11.58 22.96 17.84
N LYS A 316 -12.28 23.90 18.49
CA LYS A 316 -12.95 23.67 19.77
C LYS A 316 -13.93 22.48 19.66
N PRO A 317 -14.20 21.75 20.76
CA PRO A 317 -15.13 20.64 20.75
C PRO A 317 -16.49 20.96 20.11
N GLU A 318 -17.05 22.15 20.40
CA GLU A 318 -18.33 22.61 19.84
C GLU A 318 -18.31 22.73 18.30
N GLU A 319 -17.14 23.00 17.71
CA GLU A 319 -16.97 23.07 16.25
C GLU A 319 -16.83 21.66 15.65
N LEU A 320 -16.13 20.75 16.33
CA LEU A 320 -15.98 19.37 15.88
C LEU A 320 -17.32 18.60 15.92
N ASP A 321 -18.20 18.93 16.85
CA ASP A 321 -19.54 18.33 16.96
C ASP A 321 -20.47 18.71 15.79
N LYS A 322 -20.15 19.78 15.04
CA LYS A 322 -20.89 20.17 13.83
C LYS A 322 -20.55 19.28 12.63
N ILE A 323 -19.42 18.58 12.66
CA ILE A 323 -19.01 17.67 11.60
C ILE A 323 -19.90 16.44 11.65
N LYS A 324 -20.53 16.14 10.52
CA LYS A 324 -21.35 14.94 10.32
C LYS A 324 -20.66 14.01 9.35
N PHE A 325 -20.88 12.71 9.54
CA PHE A 325 -20.45 11.70 8.58
C PHE A 325 -21.60 10.73 8.28
N SER A 326 -21.52 10.12 7.11
CA SER A 326 -22.31 8.94 6.80
C SER A 326 -21.61 8.04 5.81
N ILE A 327 -21.85 6.74 5.93
CA ILE A 327 -21.46 5.74 4.94
C ILE A 327 -22.73 5.10 4.41
N THR A 328 -22.98 5.23 3.11
CA THR A 328 -24.08 4.54 2.44
C THR A 328 -23.56 3.25 1.83
N PHE A 329 -24.27 2.14 2.04
CA PHE A 329 -23.91 0.81 1.53
C PHE A 329 -24.94 0.39 0.50
N LYS A 330 -24.46 -0.07 -0.66
CA LYS A 330 -25.28 -0.70 -1.69
C LYS A 330 -24.90 -2.16 -1.80
N ALA A 331 -25.71 -3.03 -1.24
CA ALA A 331 -25.57 -4.46 -1.43
C ALA A 331 -26.37 -4.91 -2.64
N GLU A 332 -25.75 -5.73 -3.49
CA GLU A 332 -26.41 -6.47 -4.55
C GLU A 332 -26.17 -7.97 -4.35
N GLY A 333 -27.19 -8.78 -4.60
CA GLY A 333 -27.15 -10.21 -4.34
C GLY A 333 -28.46 -10.89 -4.74
N TRP A 334 -28.77 -12.00 -4.06
CA TRP A 334 -29.92 -12.84 -4.34
C TRP A 334 -30.82 -13.01 -3.13
N THR A 335 -32.13 -13.14 -3.37
CA THR A 335 -33.10 -13.60 -2.37
C THR A 335 -32.82 -15.03 -1.92
N GLU A 336 -32.32 -15.86 -2.84
CA GLU A 336 -32.00 -17.25 -2.59
C GLU A 336 -30.65 -17.38 -1.87
N LYS A 337 -30.55 -18.39 -0.99
CA LYS A 337 -29.28 -18.82 -0.39
C LYS A 337 -28.86 -20.13 -1.01
N LEU A 338 -27.58 -20.23 -1.37
CA LEU A 338 -27.01 -21.48 -1.86
C LEU A 338 -26.72 -22.43 -0.68
N VAL A 339 -26.66 -23.72 -1.00
CA VAL A 339 -26.32 -24.76 -0.02
C VAL A 339 -24.83 -24.67 0.32
N GLU A 340 -23.97 -24.58 -0.71
CA GLU A 340 -22.54 -24.35 -0.53
C GLU A 340 -22.17 -22.90 -0.92
N PRO A 341 -21.31 -22.21 -0.15
CA PRO A 341 -21.01 -20.78 -0.37
C PRO A 341 -20.25 -20.49 -1.67
N THR A 342 -19.60 -21.52 -2.22
CA THR A 342 -18.83 -21.48 -3.46
C THR A 342 -19.66 -21.83 -4.68
N ASP A 343 -20.90 -22.29 -4.50
CA ASP A 343 -21.78 -22.58 -5.61
C ASP A 343 -22.05 -21.30 -6.43
N LYS A 344 -22.42 -21.51 -7.69
CA LYS A 344 -22.75 -20.44 -8.61
C LYS A 344 -24.26 -20.31 -8.72
N HIS A 345 -24.75 -19.10 -8.44
CA HIS A 345 -26.09 -18.71 -8.83
C HIS A 345 -26.24 -18.82 -10.35
N LYS A 346 -27.37 -19.34 -10.80
CA LYS A 346 -27.69 -19.48 -12.23
C LYS A 346 -28.09 -18.14 -12.85
N ASP A 347 -28.77 -17.31 -12.06
CA ASP A 347 -29.35 -16.05 -12.49
C ASP A 347 -28.54 -14.84 -11.99
N PRO A 348 -28.63 -13.68 -12.65
CA PRO A 348 -27.98 -12.46 -12.16
C PRO A 348 -28.60 -11.98 -10.83
N PRO A 349 -27.87 -11.18 -10.02
CA PRO A 349 -28.38 -10.63 -8.76
C PRO A 349 -29.75 -9.96 -8.89
N ASN A 350 -30.73 -10.48 -8.15
CA ASN A 350 -32.12 -10.06 -8.18
C ASN A 350 -32.51 -9.15 -6.99
N LYS A 351 -31.64 -8.93 -6.00
CA LYS A 351 -31.94 -8.10 -4.83
C LYS A 351 -30.92 -6.99 -4.65
N VAL A 352 -31.41 -5.80 -4.29
CA VAL A 352 -30.61 -4.64 -3.92
C VAL A 352 -31.07 -4.13 -2.56
N LEU A 353 -30.15 -3.99 -1.62
CA LEU A 353 -30.41 -3.38 -0.31
C LEU A 353 -29.51 -2.15 -0.16
N ILE A 354 -30.10 -1.04 0.26
CA ILE A 354 -29.38 0.17 0.63
C ILE A 354 -29.52 0.37 2.13
N THR A 355 -28.38 0.44 2.82
CA THR A 355 -28.30 0.78 4.25
C THR A 355 -27.40 2.00 4.43
N LYS A 356 -27.46 2.59 5.62
CA LYS A 356 -26.67 3.77 5.96
C LYS A 356 -26.21 3.70 7.40
N VAL A 357 -24.95 4.07 7.62
CA VAL A 357 -24.39 4.35 8.94
C VAL A 357 -24.13 5.85 9.03
N SER A 358 -24.53 6.52 10.11
CA SER A 358 -24.30 7.97 10.26
C SER A 358 -24.07 8.41 11.69
N GLY A 359 -23.38 9.53 11.87
CA GLY A 359 -23.10 10.11 13.18
C GLY A 359 -22.47 11.50 13.08
N THR A 360 -22.02 12.01 14.22
CA THR A 360 -21.34 13.30 14.35
C THR A 360 -19.95 13.15 14.96
N ASN A 361 -19.13 14.19 14.86
CA ASN A 361 -17.76 14.22 15.38
C ASN A 361 -16.93 12.97 15.01
N PRO A 362 -16.72 12.71 13.71
CA PRO A 362 -16.06 11.50 13.23
C PRO A 362 -14.63 11.34 13.76
N GLY A 363 -13.88 12.44 13.87
CA GLY A 363 -12.44 12.40 14.18
C GLY A 363 -12.11 11.88 15.58
N TYR A 364 -12.83 12.32 16.62
CA TYR A 364 -12.47 11.98 18.01
C TYR A 364 -13.65 11.59 18.86
N GLY A 365 -14.80 12.27 18.76
CA GLY A 365 -15.99 11.95 19.54
C GLY A 365 -16.49 10.54 19.24
N ALA A 366 -17.01 10.32 18.02
CA ALA A 366 -17.49 9.01 17.59
C ALA A 366 -16.38 7.96 17.63
N THR A 367 -15.15 8.31 17.22
CA THR A 367 -13.99 7.41 17.26
C THR A 367 -13.72 6.88 18.67
N CYS A 368 -13.68 7.74 19.70
CA CYS A 368 -13.44 7.29 21.07
C CYS A 368 -14.65 6.54 21.64
N THR A 369 -15.88 6.91 21.28
CA THR A 369 -17.07 6.14 21.66
C THR A 369 -17.02 4.72 21.10
N MET A 370 -16.68 4.56 19.82
CA MET A 370 -16.51 3.24 19.19
C MET A 370 -15.40 2.42 19.85
N LEU A 371 -14.27 3.05 20.15
CA LEU A 371 -13.12 2.43 20.81
C LEU A 371 -13.51 1.89 22.20
N LEU A 372 -14.12 2.72 23.03
CA LEU A 372 -14.46 2.36 24.41
C LEU A 372 -15.59 1.34 24.46
N LEU A 373 -16.63 1.47 23.63
CA LEU A 373 -17.69 0.47 23.56
C LEU A 373 -17.15 -0.88 23.10
N SER A 374 -16.23 -0.91 22.14
CA SER A 374 -15.58 -2.15 21.70
C SER A 374 -14.80 -2.82 22.85
N ALA A 375 -14.07 -2.05 23.67
CA ALA A 375 -13.40 -2.58 24.86
C ALA A 375 -14.41 -3.17 25.87
N ILE A 376 -15.54 -2.49 26.07
CA ILE A 376 -16.61 -2.94 26.97
C ILE A 376 -17.28 -4.21 26.44
N THR A 377 -17.48 -4.32 25.13
CA THR A 377 -18.01 -5.53 24.49
C THR A 377 -17.12 -6.74 24.72
N ILE A 378 -15.79 -6.59 24.64
CA ILE A 378 -14.86 -7.68 24.99
C ILE A 378 -15.09 -8.17 26.43
N LEU A 379 -15.28 -7.24 27.37
CA LEU A 379 -15.47 -7.57 28.79
C LEU A 379 -16.81 -8.23 29.08
N LYS A 380 -17.88 -7.80 28.41
CA LYS A 380 -19.25 -8.22 28.71
C LYS A 380 -19.77 -9.36 27.85
N GLU A 381 -19.23 -9.54 26.66
CA GLU A 381 -19.76 -10.43 25.63
C GLU A 381 -18.66 -11.26 24.95
N SER A 382 -17.58 -11.58 25.67
CA SER A 382 -16.51 -12.45 25.15
C SER A 382 -17.01 -13.82 24.68
N ASP A 383 -18.10 -14.32 25.28
CA ASP A 383 -18.80 -15.55 24.89
C ASP A 383 -19.42 -15.48 23.49
N LYS A 384 -19.72 -14.28 22.99
CA LYS A 384 -20.27 -14.05 21.65
C LYS A 384 -19.18 -13.80 20.59
N ILE A 385 -17.93 -13.63 21.02
CA ILE A 385 -16.79 -13.49 20.10
C ILE A 385 -16.41 -14.89 19.58
N PRO A 386 -16.34 -15.12 18.25
CA PRO A 386 -16.32 -16.45 17.64
C PRO A 386 -15.18 -17.42 18.00
N VAL A 387 -14.12 -16.91 18.62
CA VAL A 387 -12.86 -17.61 18.87
C VAL A 387 -12.35 -17.26 20.25
N ASN A 388 -11.51 -18.12 20.81
CA ASN A 388 -10.87 -17.88 22.10
C ASN A 388 -9.52 -17.19 21.88
N GLY A 389 -9.53 -15.86 21.85
CA GLY A 389 -8.36 -15.04 21.54
C GLY A 389 -8.02 -14.96 20.05
N GLY A 390 -6.94 -14.23 19.72
CA GLY A 390 -6.44 -13.99 18.37
C GLY A 390 -6.44 -12.52 17.95
N VAL A 391 -5.95 -12.27 16.74
CA VAL A 391 -5.92 -10.92 16.13
C VAL A 391 -7.09 -10.80 15.15
N LEU A 392 -8.12 -10.05 15.53
CA LEU A 392 -9.39 -9.98 14.79
C LEU A 392 -9.59 -8.60 14.17
N SER A 393 -10.35 -8.55 13.07
CA SER A 393 -10.98 -7.31 12.60
C SER A 393 -12.21 -6.99 13.45
N PRO A 394 -12.65 -5.73 13.52
CA PRO A 394 -13.84 -5.37 14.29
C PRO A 394 -15.10 -6.11 13.87
N GLY A 395 -15.34 -6.30 12.57
CA GLY A 395 -16.47 -7.06 12.04
C GLY A 395 -16.42 -8.55 12.39
N ALA A 396 -15.22 -9.15 12.40
CA ALA A 396 -15.05 -10.54 12.83
C ALA A 396 -15.30 -10.72 14.32
N ALA A 397 -14.84 -9.78 15.15
CA ALA A 397 -14.98 -9.84 16.59
C ALA A 397 -16.40 -9.52 17.07
N PHE A 398 -16.98 -8.44 16.56
CA PHE A 398 -18.20 -7.84 17.11
C PHE A 398 -19.44 -8.04 16.26
N GLY A 399 -19.33 -8.69 15.10
CA GLY A 399 -20.48 -8.87 14.20
C GLY A 399 -21.66 -9.67 14.78
N LYS A 400 -21.47 -10.37 15.90
CA LYS A 400 -22.53 -11.12 16.62
C LYS A 400 -22.77 -10.63 18.05
N THR A 401 -22.18 -9.50 18.44
CA THR A 401 -22.33 -8.91 19.78
C THR A 401 -23.36 -7.77 19.76
N SER A 402 -23.64 -7.17 20.93
CA SER A 402 -24.55 -6.03 21.03
C SER A 402 -23.91 -4.67 20.69
N LEU A 403 -22.71 -4.66 20.08
CA LEU A 403 -21.97 -3.42 19.83
C LEU A 403 -22.73 -2.46 18.90
N ILE A 404 -23.42 -2.96 17.88
CA ILE A 404 -24.23 -2.12 16.98
C ILE A 404 -25.36 -1.44 17.75
N GLU A 405 -26.06 -2.17 18.63
CA GLU A 405 -27.13 -1.63 19.46
C GLU A 405 -26.61 -0.57 20.44
N GLU A 406 -25.45 -0.80 21.05
CA GLU A 406 -24.81 0.19 21.94
C GLU A 406 -24.36 1.45 21.19
N LEU A 407 -23.90 1.31 19.94
CA LEU A 407 -23.56 2.44 19.08
C LEU A 407 -24.79 3.28 18.71
N ILE A 408 -25.93 2.63 18.42
CA ILE A 408 -27.20 3.31 18.16
C ILE A 408 -27.64 4.14 19.38
N LYS A 409 -27.46 3.62 20.60
CA LYS A 409 -27.75 4.37 21.85
C LYS A 409 -26.83 5.58 22.06
N LYS A 410 -25.71 5.66 21.34
CA LYS A 410 -24.73 6.74 21.38
C LYS A 410 -24.71 7.57 20.09
N ASP A 411 -25.88 7.70 19.46
CA ASP A 411 -26.13 8.55 18.29
C ASP A 411 -25.35 8.17 17.01
N ILE A 412 -24.81 6.95 16.95
CA ILE A 412 -24.24 6.36 15.72
C ILE A 412 -25.31 5.43 15.14
N LYS A 413 -26.05 5.94 14.15
CA LYS A 413 -27.24 5.29 13.59
C LYS A 413 -26.85 4.25 12.55
N PHE A 414 -27.53 3.11 12.57
CA PHE A 414 -27.51 2.06 11.54
C PHE A 414 -28.93 1.87 11.02
N GLU A 415 -29.14 2.14 9.73
CA GLU A 415 -30.48 2.28 9.15
C GLU A 415 -30.60 1.54 7.82
N VAL A 416 -31.76 0.94 7.56
CA VAL A 416 -32.13 0.45 6.22
C VAL A 416 -32.85 1.59 5.50
N ILE A 417 -32.34 1.97 4.33
CA ILE A 417 -32.89 3.07 3.53
C ILE A 417 -33.90 2.54 2.51
N SER A 418 -33.57 1.46 1.81
CA SER A 418 -34.48 0.80 0.88
C SER A 418 -34.06 -0.64 0.61
N SER A 419 -35.03 -1.47 0.23
CA SER A 419 -34.84 -2.83 -0.25
C SER A 419 -35.67 -2.98 -1.52
N ILE A 420 -35.05 -3.44 -2.61
CA ILE A 420 -35.68 -3.60 -3.92
C ILE A 420 -35.37 -5.01 -4.43
N GLU A 421 -36.42 -5.77 -4.68
CA GLU A 421 -36.36 -7.04 -5.39
C GLU A 421 -36.71 -6.79 -6.86
N LYS A 422 -35.80 -7.19 -7.75
CA LYS A 422 -36.00 -7.16 -9.20
C LYS A 422 -36.83 -8.38 -9.55
N ALA A 423 -37.96 -8.19 -10.22
CA ALA A 423 -38.79 -9.29 -10.70
C ALA A 423 -37.95 -10.26 -11.56
N PRO A 424 -38.18 -11.58 -11.45
CA PRO A 424 -37.51 -12.54 -12.32
C PRO A 424 -37.85 -12.22 -13.77
N ILE A 425 -36.83 -12.18 -14.63
CA ILE A 425 -37.04 -12.10 -16.07
C ILE A 425 -37.68 -13.43 -16.47
N MET A 426 -39.01 -13.46 -16.61
CA MET A 426 -39.70 -14.62 -17.17
C MET A 426 -39.26 -14.77 -18.63
N ASN A 427 -38.43 -15.78 -18.90
CA ASN A 427 -38.15 -16.23 -20.25
C ASN A 427 -39.40 -16.92 -20.80
N GLY A 428 -40.14 -16.24 -21.69
CA GLY A 428 -41.19 -16.88 -22.47
C GLY A 428 -42.12 -15.95 -23.23
N ILE A 429 -41.95 -15.92 -24.55
CA ILE A 429 -42.95 -15.64 -25.60
C ILE A 429 -43.09 -14.16 -26.05
N SER A 430 -42.54 -13.92 -27.25
CA SER A 430 -43.06 -13.11 -28.37
C SER A 430 -44.03 -11.95 -28.07
N SER A 431 -43.61 -10.72 -28.38
CA SER A 431 -44.36 -9.84 -29.30
C SER A 431 -43.61 -8.53 -29.57
N GLN A 432 -43.46 -8.22 -30.86
CA GLN A 432 -43.42 -6.90 -31.50
C GLN A 432 -43.17 -5.67 -30.61
N CYS A 433 -42.04 -5.01 -30.87
CA CYS A 433 -41.68 -3.72 -30.31
C CYS A 433 -42.58 -2.62 -30.90
N THR A 434 -43.58 -2.19 -30.14
CA THR A 434 -44.42 -1.03 -30.44
C THR A 434 -43.83 0.22 -29.78
N LYS A 435 -43.59 1.23 -30.61
CA LYS A 435 -43.19 2.61 -30.26
C LYS A 435 -44.21 3.30 -29.35
N ILE A 436 -43.73 4.04 -28.35
CA ILE A 436 -44.23 5.33 -27.81
C ILE A 436 -42.98 5.97 -27.15
N LYS A 437 -42.24 6.98 -27.66
CA LYS A 437 -42.53 8.39 -28.04
C LYS A 437 -43.29 9.19 -26.97
N ASP A 438 -42.57 9.94 -26.13
CA ASP A 438 -42.45 11.40 -26.26
C ASP A 438 -42.01 12.05 -24.93
N LEU A 439 -40.99 12.90 -25.01
CA LEU A 439 -40.97 14.26 -24.45
C LEU A 439 -39.76 14.98 -25.05
N ASN A 440 -40.04 15.71 -26.14
CA ASN A 440 -39.19 16.72 -26.74
C ASN A 440 -38.97 17.88 -25.78
N ILE A 441 -37.88 18.64 -25.99
CA ILE A 441 -37.92 20.09 -26.22
C ILE A 441 -36.51 20.62 -26.57
N TYR A 442 -36.44 21.19 -27.79
CA TYR A 442 -35.57 22.22 -28.37
C TYR A 442 -34.65 21.83 -29.54
N ASP A 443 -35.04 22.40 -30.68
CA ASP A 443 -34.47 22.42 -32.03
C ASP A 443 -33.11 23.14 -32.10
N ASP A 444 -32.24 22.71 -33.02
CA ASP A 444 -31.92 23.53 -34.20
C ASP A 444 -31.24 22.69 -35.31
N GLU A 445 -31.51 23.08 -36.54
CA GLU A 445 -31.16 22.40 -37.80
C GLU A 445 -29.67 22.54 -38.16
N ASP A 446 -29.05 21.53 -38.79
CA ASP A 446 -28.40 21.73 -40.10
C ASP A 446 -27.94 20.45 -40.83
N LYS A 447 -28.00 20.53 -42.16
CA LYS A 447 -27.81 19.48 -43.17
C LYS A 447 -26.32 19.16 -43.44
N HIS A 448 -25.98 17.89 -43.72
CA HIS A 448 -25.41 17.44 -45.02
C HIS A 448 -24.85 15.99 -45.04
N THR A 449 -25.37 15.22 -46.02
CA THR A 449 -24.75 14.26 -46.97
C THR A 449 -23.48 13.46 -46.61
N MET A 450 -23.59 12.12 -46.68
CA MET A 450 -22.49 11.15 -46.76
C MET A 450 -21.80 11.17 -48.14
N MET A 451 -20.47 11.18 -48.17
CA MET A 451 -19.64 10.85 -49.35
C MET A 451 -18.62 9.74 -49.04
N ILE A 452 -18.49 8.82 -50.00
CA ILE A 452 -17.56 7.68 -50.04
C ILE A 452 -16.18 8.17 -50.52
N LYS A 453 -15.10 7.84 -49.80
CA LYS A 453 -13.71 8.21 -50.16
C LYS A 453 -13.06 7.22 -51.14
N LYS A 454 -12.36 7.76 -52.16
CA LYS A 454 -11.37 7.07 -53.02
C LYS A 454 -9.99 6.95 -52.32
N PRO A 455 -9.13 5.99 -52.70
CA PRO A 455 -7.83 5.76 -52.06
C PRO A 455 -6.77 6.82 -52.46
N GLY A 456 -5.98 7.26 -51.48
CA GLY A 456 -4.86 8.20 -51.67
C GLY A 456 -3.50 7.50 -51.89
N PRO A 457 -2.45 8.23 -52.30
CA PRO A 457 -1.14 7.69 -52.68
C PRO A 457 -0.21 7.38 -51.49
N LEU A 458 0.89 6.68 -51.82
CA LEU A 458 1.94 6.09 -50.97
C LEU A 458 2.43 6.96 -49.80
N ARG A 459 2.55 6.33 -48.62
CA ARG A 459 3.05 6.91 -47.36
C ARG A 459 4.55 7.22 -47.41
N THR A 460 4.89 8.49 -47.24
CA THR A 460 6.12 8.92 -46.55
C THR A 460 5.98 8.61 -45.06
N VAL A 461 6.95 7.91 -44.47
CA VAL A 461 6.97 7.63 -43.02
C VAL A 461 7.70 8.77 -42.32
N SER A 462 6.96 9.74 -41.78
CA SER A 462 7.51 10.72 -40.84
C SER A 462 7.56 10.11 -39.44
N TRP A 463 8.77 9.97 -38.88
CA TRP A 463 8.99 9.60 -37.49
C TRP A 463 8.96 10.83 -36.57
N SER A 464 7.82 11.48 -36.51
CA SER A 464 7.54 12.46 -35.48
C SER A 464 6.10 12.26 -35.05
N GLU A 465 5.93 11.95 -33.76
CA GLU A 465 4.70 11.66 -33.03
C GLU A 465 4.29 10.16 -33.02
N ASN A 466 4.22 9.61 -31.80
CA ASN A 466 3.78 8.26 -31.42
C ASN A 466 4.85 7.16 -31.27
N VAL A 467 5.88 7.45 -30.46
CA VAL A 467 6.35 6.42 -29.52
C VAL A 467 5.85 6.82 -28.14
N GLU A 468 4.70 6.30 -27.73
CA GLU A 468 4.34 6.31 -26.32
C GLU A 468 5.42 5.53 -25.54
N GLU A 469 5.93 6.10 -24.45
CA GLU A 469 6.88 5.45 -23.53
C GLU A 469 6.38 4.10 -22.96
N SER A 470 5.12 3.74 -23.22
CA SER A 470 4.38 2.59 -22.71
C SER A 470 4.69 1.24 -23.39
N ASN A 471 5.35 1.21 -24.57
CA ASN A 471 5.46 -0.02 -25.37
C ASN A 471 6.86 -0.67 -25.43
N LEU A 472 7.83 -0.22 -24.63
CA LEU A 472 9.10 -0.91 -24.43
C LEU A 472 9.21 -1.42 -22.98
N ASP A 473 8.58 -2.56 -22.73
CA ASP A 473 8.46 -3.16 -21.41
C ASP A 473 9.80 -3.77 -20.93
N VAL A 474 10.79 -2.93 -20.59
CA VAL A 474 12.05 -3.39 -19.99
C VAL A 474 11.77 -3.75 -18.54
N PRO A 475 12.01 -5.00 -18.08
CA PRO A 475 11.98 -5.30 -16.66
C PRO A 475 12.95 -4.33 -15.96
N GLY A 476 12.44 -3.42 -15.15
CA GLY A 476 13.29 -2.46 -14.46
C GLY A 476 14.15 -3.18 -13.42
N THR A 477 15.45 -2.90 -13.38
CA THR A 477 16.11 -2.84 -12.06
C THR A 477 15.38 -1.76 -11.25
N PRO A 478 15.06 -1.99 -9.95
CA PRO A 478 14.35 -1.02 -9.14
C PRO A 478 15.00 0.36 -9.28
N ARG A 479 14.23 1.37 -9.71
CA ARG A 479 14.69 2.75 -9.79
C ARG A 479 14.33 3.41 -8.46
N THR A 480 15.34 3.84 -7.70
CA THR A 480 15.14 4.86 -6.66
C THR A 480 15.08 6.24 -7.32
N PRO A 481 14.33 7.20 -6.76
CA PRO A 481 14.25 8.56 -7.25
C PRO A 481 15.38 9.44 -6.69
N ARG A 482 15.78 10.45 -7.47
CA ARG A 482 16.94 11.32 -7.25
C ARG A 482 16.67 12.34 -6.14
N THR A 483 17.59 12.46 -5.16
CA THR A 483 17.57 13.54 -4.14
C THR A 483 18.98 14.01 -3.75
N SER A 484 19.80 14.46 -4.71
CA SER A 484 21.07 15.17 -4.40
C SER A 484 21.12 16.54 -5.10
N THR A 485 21.56 17.57 -4.38
CA THR A 485 21.82 18.95 -4.85
C THR A 485 23.31 19.25 -4.98
N THR A 486 24.17 18.23 -5.14
CA THR A 486 25.61 18.42 -5.40
C THR A 486 25.86 18.35 -6.91
N PRO A 487 26.47 19.38 -7.55
CA PRO A 487 26.75 19.34 -8.98
C PRO A 487 27.66 18.15 -9.32
N GLY A 488 27.21 17.28 -10.24
CA GLY A 488 27.97 16.13 -10.72
C GLY A 488 27.56 14.74 -10.20
N HIS A 489 26.62 14.65 -9.24
CA HIS A 489 26.11 13.36 -8.70
C HIS A 489 24.67 13.02 -9.12
N GLU A 490 24.05 13.87 -9.95
CA GLU A 490 22.64 13.86 -10.35
C GLU A 490 22.21 12.68 -11.24
N LYS A 491 23.20 11.85 -11.57
CA LYS A 491 23.18 10.82 -12.59
C LYS A 491 23.57 9.44 -12.04
N CYS A 492 23.83 9.34 -10.73
CA CYS A 492 23.92 8.08 -10.00
C CYS A 492 22.53 7.49 -9.68
N THR A 493 22.40 6.17 -9.76
CA THR A 493 21.22 5.29 -9.51
C THR A 493 21.35 4.35 -8.28
N PHE A 494 22.18 4.65 -7.27
CA PHE A 494 22.17 3.89 -5.99
C PHE A 494 22.05 4.84 -4.80
N HIS A 495 21.07 4.62 -3.92
CA HIS A 495 21.17 4.73 -2.45
C HIS A 495 19.91 4.09 -1.83
N HIS A 496 20.12 3.17 -0.88
CA HIS A 496 19.11 2.56 -0.02
C HIS A 496 19.46 2.89 1.44
N ASP A 497 18.42 3.01 2.25
CA ASP A 497 18.36 3.66 3.55
C ASP A 497 19.16 2.96 4.66
N LEU A 498 19.84 3.75 5.49
CA LEU A 498 20.17 3.46 6.89
C LEU A 498 20.09 4.78 7.67
N GLU A 499 19.22 4.79 8.69
CA GLU A 499 18.84 5.96 9.48
C GLU A 499 19.99 6.55 10.30
N LEU A 500 19.87 7.87 10.54
CA LEU A 500 20.40 8.74 11.62
C LEU A 500 21.13 9.95 11.03
N ASP A 501 20.70 11.15 11.46
CA ASP A 501 21.36 12.46 11.32
C ASP A 501 22.75 12.37 10.69
N HIS A 502 22.91 12.69 9.41
CA HIS A 502 24.09 13.27 8.75
C HIS A 502 23.98 13.13 7.22
N ARG A 503 24.72 13.99 6.50
CA ARG A 503 24.81 14.10 5.02
C ARG A 503 24.91 12.72 4.33
N PRO A 504 24.44 12.56 3.06
CA PRO A 504 24.47 11.27 2.39
C PRO A 504 25.89 10.69 2.42
N PRO A 505 26.08 9.47 2.95
CA PRO A 505 27.37 8.82 2.92
C PRO A 505 27.77 8.57 1.47
N THR A 506 28.97 8.97 1.06
CA THR A 506 29.53 8.54 -0.23
C THR A 506 29.60 7.01 -0.27
N ARG A 507 29.81 6.36 -1.43
CA ARG A 507 29.97 4.88 -1.48
C ARG A 507 31.03 4.39 -0.49
N GLU A 508 32.04 5.21 -0.23
CA GLU A 508 33.09 4.98 0.75
C GLU A 508 32.56 4.92 2.18
N ALA A 509 31.49 5.65 2.50
CA ALA A 509 30.88 5.63 3.83
C ALA A 509 29.94 4.42 4.05
N LEU A 510 29.61 3.64 3.02
CA LEU A 510 29.04 2.29 3.16
C LEU A 510 30.10 1.23 3.50
N LEU A 511 31.40 1.52 3.28
CA LEU A 511 32.48 0.56 3.50
C LEU A 511 32.52 -0.02 4.91
N PRO A 512 32.35 0.75 6.00
CA PRO A 512 32.44 0.20 7.35
C PRO A 512 31.38 -0.89 7.60
N GLU A 513 30.14 -0.63 7.20
CA GLU A 513 29.05 -1.57 7.41
C GLU A 513 29.15 -2.79 6.49
N MET A 514 29.46 -2.60 5.21
CA MET A 514 29.69 -3.73 4.29
C MET A 514 30.86 -4.59 4.75
N SER A 515 31.94 -3.98 5.23
CA SER A 515 33.08 -4.70 5.80
C SER A 515 32.66 -5.48 7.03
N ARG A 516 31.80 -4.93 7.90
CA ARG A 516 31.25 -5.66 9.04
C ARG A 516 30.45 -6.88 8.59
N SER A 517 29.59 -6.74 7.57
CA SER A 517 28.79 -7.84 7.01
C SER A 517 29.67 -8.95 6.41
N TYR A 518 30.73 -8.60 5.67
CA TYR A 518 31.68 -9.60 5.17
C TYR A 518 32.47 -10.28 6.29
N LYS A 519 32.81 -9.56 7.36
CA LYS A 519 33.47 -10.16 8.53
C LYS A 519 32.54 -11.17 9.21
N LEU A 520 31.26 -10.82 9.38
CA LEU A 520 30.24 -11.71 9.92
C LEU A 520 30.05 -12.95 9.03
N LEU A 521 30.07 -12.78 7.71
CA LEU A 521 30.00 -13.89 6.76
C LEU A 521 31.18 -14.85 6.93
N LEU A 522 32.42 -14.34 7.03
CA LEU A 522 33.59 -15.18 7.29
C LEU A 522 33.44 -15.98 8.59
N SER A 523 33.03 -15.33 9.68
CA SER A 523 32.75 -16.02 10.95
C SER A 523 31.67 -17.09 10.80
N SER A 524 30.61 -16.80 10.04
CA SER A 524 29.48 -17.72 9.84
C SER A 524 29.86 -18.93 8.98
N LEU A 525 30.89 -18.80 8.13
CA LEU A 525 31.47 -19.90 7.36
C LEU A 525 32.44 -20.76 8.19
N GLY A 526 32.67 -20.43 9.46
CA GLY A 526 33.60 -21.12 10.35
C GLY A 526 35.07 -20.72 10.16
N GLU A 527 35.36 -19.66 9.41
CA GLU A 527 36.71 -19.11 9.26
C GLU A 527 37.09 -18.22 10.44
N ASP A 528 38.38 -18.15 10.76
CA ASP A 528 38.92 -17.15 11.71
C ASP A 528 39.19 -15.83 10.98
N PRO A 529 38.40 -14.76 11.19
CA PRO A 529 38.60 -13.49 10.51
C PRO A 529 39.89 -12.77 10.93
N ASN A 530 40.55 -13.23 12.01
CA ASN A 530 41.79 -12.63 12.52
C ASN A 530 43.06 -13.28 11.94
N ARG A 531 42.94 -14.36 11.15
CA ARG A 531 44.13 -14.97 10.52
C ARG A 531 44.74 -14.01 9.48
N PRO A 532 46.09 -14.04 9.28
CA PRO A 532 46.79 -13.05 8.44
C PRO A 532 46.19 -12.82 7.05
N GLY A 533 45.72 -13.88 6.39
CA GLY A 533 45.11 -13.80 5.06
C GLY A 533 43.74 -13.10 5.02
N LEU A 534 42.98 -13.11 6.12
CA LEU A 534 41.61 -12.60 6.19
C LEU A 534 41.46 -11.24 6.86
N LEU A 535 42.50 -10.74 7.55
CA LEU A 535 42.45 -9.45 8.26
C LEU A 535 41.89 -8.30 7.41
N LYS A 536 42.30 -8.21 6.15
CA LYS A 536 41.87 -7.19 5.18
C LYS A 536 40.77 -7.66 4.23
N THR A 537 40.36 -8.93 4.30
CA THR A 537 39.36 -9.50 3.38
C THR A 537 38.00 -8.80 3.47
N PRO A 538 37.45 -8.47 4.65
CA PRO A 538 36.16 -7.80 4.70
C PRO A 538 36.15 -6.44 3.99
N GLU A 539 37.21 -5.65 4.18
CA GLU A 539 37.39 -4.35 3.51
C GLU A 539 37.56 -4.52 2.00
N ARG A 540 38.39 -5.47 1.56
CA ARG A 540 38.61 -5.77 0.13
C ARG A 540 37.33 -6.26 -0.55
N ALA A 541 36.57 -7.13 0.11
CA ALA A 541 35.32 -7.67 -0.42
C ALA A 541 34.24 -6.59 -0.54
N ALA A 542 34.14 -5.70 0.45
CA ALA A 542 33.25 -4.54 0.39
C ALA A 542 33.61 -3.62 -0.79
N LYS A 543 34.88 -3.23 -0.92
CA LYS A 543 35.37 -2.42 -2.05
C LYS A 543 35.11 -3.07 -3.41
N ALA A 544 35.34 -4.38 -3.52
CA ALA A 544 35.08 -5.14 -4.74
C ALA A 544 33.58 -5.12 -5.09
N MET A 545 32.70 -5.39 -4.12
CA MET A 545 31.25 -5.37 -4.36
C MET A 545 30.74 -3.97 -4.76
N LEU A 546 31.28 -2.92 -4.14
CA LEU A 546 30.97 -1.55 -4.56
C LEU A 546 31.44 -1.27 -5.99
N PHE A 547 32.59 -1.79 -6.41
CA PHE A 547 33.04 -1.67 -7.80
C PHE A 547 32.17 -2.49 -8.77
N PHE A 548 31.78 -3.71 -8.40
CA PHE A 548 30.92 -4.57 -9.22
C PHE A 548 29.52 -4.00 -9.42
N THR A 549 29.11 -3.08 -8.55
CA THR A 549 27.79 -2.43 -8.57
C THR A 549 27.86 -0.93 -8.92
N LYS A 550 29.02 -0.43 -9.37
CA LYS A 550 29.22 1.00 -9.72
C LYS A 550 28.39 1.47 -10.90
N GLY A 551 27.87 0.56 -11.72
CA GLY A 551 27.01 0.88 -12.85
C GLY A 551 25.64 1.39 -12.40
N TYR A 552 25.27 1.11 -11.14
CA TYR A 552 24.21 1.85 -10.49
C TYR A 552 24.58 3.29 -10.22
N ASP A 553 25.78 3.82 -10.47
CA ASP A 553 26.08 5.23 -10.19
C ASP A 553 26.31 6.03 -11.49
N GLN A 554 25.94 5.44 -12.63
CA GLN A 554 26.23 6.04 -13.93
C GLN A 554 24.93 6.32 -14.68
N CYS A 555 24.83 7.52 -15.26
CA CYS A 555 23.78 7.87 -16.20
C CYS A 555 24.30 7.77 -17.63
N ILE A 556 23.39 7.36 -18.51
CA ILE A 556 23.62 7.27 -19.95
C ILE A 556 24.01 8.64 -20.51
N ASP A 557 23.32 9.71 -20.08
CA ASP A 557 23.53 11.07 -20.61
C ASP A 557 24.95 11.60 -20.35
N ASP A 558 25.55 11.30 -19.19
CA ASP A 558 26.96 11.66 -18.88
C ASP A 558 27.96 10.90 -19.75
N ILE A 559 27.61 9.67 -20.12
CA ILE A 559 28.52 8.80 -20.83
C ILE A 559 28.50 9.12 -22.32
N ILE A 560 27.33 9.47 -22.87
CA ILE A 560 27.21 9.90 -24.27
C ILE A 560 28.03 11.16 -24.51
N ASN A 561 27.93 12.19 -23.64
CA ASN A 561 28.77 13.40 -23.63
C ASN A 561 29.03 13.97 -25.04
N ASP A 562 27.95 14.29 -25.75
CA ASP A 562 27.94 14.85 -27.11
C ASP A 562 28.73 14.06 -28.17
N ALA A 563 29.06 12.78 -27.91
CA ALA A 563 29.72 11.90 -28.88
C ALA A 563 28.73 11.25 -29.86
N VAL A 564 27.74 12.02 -30.29
CA VAL A 564 26.83 11.68 -31.37
C VAL A 564 27.23 12.56 -32.55
N PHE A 565 27.63 11.92 -33.64
CA PHE A 565 28.13 12.61 -34.83
C PHE A 565 27.09 12.53 -35.93
N ASP A 566 26.80 13.66 -36.57
CA ASP A 566 25.96 13.72 -37.76
C ASP A 566 26.81 13.33 -38.98
N GLU A 567 26.91 12.03 -39.24
CA GLU A 567 27.53 11.46 -40.44
C GLU A 567 26.43 10.84 -41.30
N ASP A 568 26.41 11.14 -42.59
CA ASP A 568 25.41 10.63 -43.54
C ASP A 568 25.68 9.15 -43.88
N HIS A 569 25.58 8.30 -42.86
CA HIS A 569 25.77 6.86 -42.92
C HIS A 569 24.43 6.18 -42.60
N ASP A 570 24.04 5.26 -43.48
CA ASP A 570 22.78 4.51 -43.42
C ASP A 570 22.99 2.99 -43.45
N GLU A 571 24.24 2.52 -43.41
CA GLU A 571 24.61 1.11 -43.33
C GLU A 571 24.82 0.62 -41.89
N MET A 572 24.80 -0.71 -41.71
CA MET A 572 24.90 -1.33 -40.39
C MET A 572 26.27 -1.12 -39.74
N VAL A 573 26.29 -0.56 -38.53
CA VAL A 573 27.49 -0.47 -37.69
C VAL A 573 27.47 -1.60 -36.65
N VAL A 574 28.52 -2.43 -36.63
CA VAL A 574 28.65 -3.56 -35.69
C VAL A 574 29.90 -3.41 -34.82
N VAL A 575 29.72 -3.42 -33.50
CA VAL A 575 30.79 -3.57 -32.50
C VAL A 575 30.57 -4.90 -31.78
N LYS A 576 31.39 -5.90 -32.12
CA LYS A 576 31.33 -7.24 -31.56
C LYS A 576 32.43 -7.50 -30.53
N ASP A 577 32.27 -8.56 -29.76
CA ASP A 577 33.26 -9.05 -28.79
C ASP A 577 33.59 -8.08 -27.63
N ILE A 578 32.63 -7.25 -27.22
CA ILE A 578 32.79 -6.38 -26.03
C ILE A 578 32.78 -7.25 -24.78
N GLU A 579 33.91 -7.33 -24.08
CA GLU A 579 34.01 -8.07 -22.83
C GLU A 579 33.07 -7.51 -21.76
N MET A 580 32.36 -8.41 -21.08
CA MET A 580 31.35 -8.06 -20.10
C MET A 580 31.52 -8.91 -18.84
N PHE A 581 31.47 -8.23 -17.69
CA PHE A 581 31.46 -8.83 -16.37
C PHE A 581 30.27 -8.30 -15.58
N SER A 582 29.41 -9.21 -15.12
CA SER A 582 28.24 -8.87 -14.32
C SER A 582 28.07 -9.83 -13.15
N MET A 583 27.08 -9.55 -12.30
CA MET A 583 26.83 -10.30 -11.08
C MET A 583 25.41 -10.86 -11.11
N CYS A 584 25.24 -12.18 -10.96
CA CYS A 584 23.93 -12.81 -10.94
C CYS A 584 23.17 -12.37 -9.68
N GLU A 585 22.01 -11.73 -9.82
CA GLU A 585 21.26 -11.20 -8.67
C GLU A 585 20.74 -12.29 -7.73
N HIS A 586 20.52 -13.51 -8.23
CA HIS A 586 20.02 -14.63 -7.44
C HIS A 586 21.04 -15.21 -6.46
N HIS A 587 22.33 -15.12 -6.78
CA HIS A 587 23.39 -15.83 -6.05
C HIS A 587 24.57 -14.94 -5.66
N LEU A 588 24.61 -13.69 -6.12
CA LEU A 588 25.74 -12.77 -5.96
C LEU A 588 27.08 -13.39 -6.43
N VAL A 589 27.00 -14.15 -7.52
CA VAL A 589 28.12 -14.84 -8.16
C VAL A 589 28.27 -14.33 -9.60
N PRO A 590 29.51 -14.12 -10.10
CA PRO A 590 29.71 -13.53 -11.42
C PRO A 590 29.13 -14.35 -12.58
N PHE A 591 28.66 -13.65 -13.60
CA PHE A 591 28.58 -14.18 -14.94
C PHE A 591 29.29 -13.22 -15.89
N TYR A 592 30.04 -13.76 -16.84
CA TYR A 592 30.90 -12.98 -17.72
C TYR A 592 30.85 -13.54 -19.13
N GLY A 593 31.23 -12.74 -20.10
CA GLY A 593 31.26 -13.16 -21.49
C GLY A 593 31.38 -11.97 -22.42
N LYS A 594 30.64 -12.00 -23.52
CA LYS A 594 30.78 -11.03 -24.61
C LYS A 594 29.45 -10.44 -25.01
N VAL A 595 29.47 -9.18 -25.42
CA VAL A 595 28.35 -8.45 -25.99
C VAL A 595 28.70 -8.01 -27.40
N SER A 596 27.77 -8.22 -28.32
CA SER A 596 27.84 -7.73 -29.68
C SER A 596 26.65 -6.83 -29.96
N ILE A 597 26.91 -5.62 -30.44
CA ILE A 597 25.91 -4.60 -30.71
C ILE A 597 25.97 -4.22 -32.17
N GLY A 598 24.82 -4.27 -32.84
CA GLY A 598 24.61 -3.75 -34.19
C GLY A 598 23.54 -2.67 -34.17
N TYR A 599 23.68 -1.63 -34.98
CA TYR A 599 22.59 -0.67 -35.21
C TYR A 599 22.66 -0.09 -36.63
N LEU A 600 21.50 0.33 -37.14
CA LEU A 600 21.35 0.99 -38.44
C LEU A 600 21.13 2.49 -38.21
N PRO A 601 22.15 3.34 -38.41
CA PRO A 601 22.05 4.76 -38.13
C PRO A 601 21.01 5.46 -39.01
N CYS A 602 20.43 6.53 -38.49
CA CYS A 602 19.62 7.49 -39.25
C CYS A 602 20.35 8.83 -39.28
N LYS A 603 21.47 8.92 -40.03
CA LYS A 603 22.37 10.09 -40.09
C LYS A 603 23.15 10.42 -38.81
N LYS A 604 22.89 9.71 -37.70
CA LYS A 604 23.53 9.91 -36.40
C LYS A 604 24.29 8.66 -35.97
N ILE A 605 25.60 8.79 -35.79
CA ILE A 605 26.50 7.72 -35.36
C ILE A 605 26.91 7.95 -33.90
N LEU A 606 26.95 6.88 -33.11
CA LEU A 606 27.48 6.92 -31.74
C LEU A 606 28.98 6.60 -31.77
N GLY A 607 29.79 7.37 -31.06
CA GLY A 607 31.22 7.04 -30.90
C GLY A 607 31.40 5.61 -30.37
N LEU A 608 32.23 4.80 -31.05
CA LEU A 608 32.35 3.35 -30.80
C LEU A 608 32.64 3.00 -29.33
N SER A 609 33.47 3.79 -28.66
CA SER A 609 33.80 3.58 -27.23
C SER A 609 32.61 3.75 -26.28
N LYS A 610 31.56 4.47 -26.70
CA LYS A 610 30.35 4.68 -25.91
C LYS A 610 29.48 3.43 -25.83
N LEU A 611 29.48 2.59 -26.87
CA LEU A 611 28.80 1.30 -26.85
C LEU A 611 29.36 0.40 -25.73
N ALA A 612 30.69 0.32 -25.61
CA ALA A 612 31.34 -0.42 -24.53
C ALA A 612 31.01 0.19 -23.14
N ARG A 613 30.97 1.53 -23.02
CA ARG A 613 30.58 2.18 -21.76
C ARG A 613 29.12 1.91 -21.40
N ILE A 614 28.21 1.88 -22.37
CA ILE A 614 26.80 1.49 -22.15
C ILE A 614 26.73 0.06 -21.61
N VAL A 615 27.51 -0.88 -22.17
CA VAL A 615 27.63 -2.24 -21.64
C VAL A 615 28.10 -2.22 -20.19
N GLU A 616 29.10 -1.40 -19.85
CA GLU A 616 29.64 -1.30 -18.48
C GLU A 616 28.60 -0.78 -17.48
N ILE A 617 27.81 0.25 -17.82
CA ILE A 617 26.75 0.80 -16.95
C ILE A 617 25.79 -0.31 -16.48
N PHE A 618 25.34 -1.16 -17.40
CA PHE A 618 24.34 -2.17 -17.08
C PHE A 618 24.93 -3.46 -16.56
N SER A 619 26.13 -3.84 -16.98
CA SER A 619 26.80 -5.04 -16.50
C SER A 619 27.35 -4.87 -15.09
N ARG A 620 27.77 -3.67 -14.68
CA ARG A 620 28.20 -3.36 -13.30
C ARG A 620 27.03 -3.14 -12.35
N ARG A 621 26.08 -4.08 -12.35
CA ARG A 621 24.87 -4.15 -11.53
C ARG A 621 24.61 -5.61 -11.14
N LEU A 622 23.69 -5.82 -10.21
CA LEU A 622 23.08 -7.14 -10.02
C LEU A 622 22.09 -7.38 -11.16
N GLN A 623 22.24 -8.50 -11.87
CA GLN A 623 21.59 -8.72 -13.16
C GLN A 623 21.06 -10.14 -13.39
N VAL A 624 20.13 -10.18 -14.35
CA VAL A 624 19.70 -11.32 -15.13
C VAL A 624 20.08 -11.03 -16.60
N GLN A 625 20.62 -12.01 -17.33
CA GLN A 625 21.27 -11.77 -18.64
C GLN A 625 20.29 -11.23 -19.68
N GLU A 626 19.05 -11.69 -19.65
CA GLU A 626 17.93 -11.26 -20.49
C GLU A 626 17.65 -9.76 -20.28
N ARG A 627 17.60 -9.32 -19.01
CA ARG A 627 17.39 -7.92 -18.66
C ARG A 627 18.57 -7.05 -19.06
N LEU A 628 19.80 -7.51 -18.82
CA LEU A 628 21.02 -6.84 -19.26
C LEU A 628 20.99 -6.59 -20.78
N THR A 629 20.68 -7.64 -21.56
CA THR A 629 20.61 -7.57 -23.03
C THR A 629 19.60 -6.52 -23.49
N LYS A 630 18.40 -6.52 -22.90
CA LYS A 630 17.34 -5.58 -23.25
C LYS A 630 17.68 -4.14 -22.85
N GLN A 631 18.29 -3.95 -21.68
CA GLN A 631 18.69 -2.62 -21.20
C GLN A 631 19.73 -1.97 -22.10
N ILE A 632 20.72 -2.73 -22.57
CA ILE A 632 21.72 -2.25 -23.52
C ILE A 632 21.05 -1.82 -24.83
N ALA A 633 20.19 -2.66 -25.42
CA ALA A 633 19.51 -2.35 -26.68
C ALA A 633 18.68 -1.06 -26.58
N VAL A 634 17.88 -0.93 -25.52
CA VAL A 634 17.05 0.26 -25.29
C VAL A 634 17.89 1.51 -25.02
N ALA A 635 19.03 1.39 -24.34
CA ALA A 635 19.93 2.52 -24.12
C ALA A 635 20.55 3.02 -25.43
N VAL A 636 20.96 2.13 -26.32
CA VAL A 636 21.47 2.51 -27.65
C VAL A 636 20.36 3.17 -28.49
N THR A 637 19.14 2.62 -28.48
CA THR A 637 17.99 3.26 -29.16
C THR A 637 17.73 4.67 -28.65
N LYS A 638 17.78 4.88 -27.32
CA LYS A 638 17.59 6.20 -26.71
C LYS A 638 18.72 7.17 -27.04
N ALA A 639 19.95 6.67 -27.19
CA ALA A 639 21.13 7.50 -27.43
C ALA A 639 21.15 8.13 -28.84
N VAL A 640 20.82 7.35 -29.88
CA VAL A 640 21.00 7.78 -31.28
C VAL A 640 19.77 7.68 -32.17
N GLN A 641 18.63 7.21 -31.65
CA GLN A 641 17.37 7.05 -32.41
C GLN A 641 17.57 6.41 -33.80
N PRO A 642 18.23 5.23 -33.87
CA PRO A 642 18.55 4.57 -35.14
C PRO A 642 17.31 3.91 -35.74
N ALA A 643 17.38 3.50 -37.01
CA ALA A 643 16.33 2.72 -37.67
C ALA A 643 16.10 1.36 -36.96
N GLY A 644 17.14 0.80 -36.35
CA GLY A 644 17.04 -0.37 -35.50
C GLY A 644 18.32 -0.67 -34.73
N VAL A 645 18.20 -1.53 -33.72
CA VAL A 645 19.31 -1.99 -32.86
C VAL A 645 19.19 -3.49 -32.64
N ALA A 646 20.31 -4.19 -32.67
CA ALA A 646 20.47 -5.56 -32.24
C ALA A 646 21.54 -5.68 -31.17
N VAL A 647 21.24 -6.43 -30.12
CA VAL A 647 22.22 -6.80 -29.08
C VAL A 647 22.17 -8.29 -28.87
N VAL A 648 23.34 -8.94 -28.90
CA VAL A 648 23.54 -10.35 -28.53
C VAL A 648 24.52 -10.40 -27.37
N VAL A 649 24.18 -11.15 -26.32
CA VAL A 649 25.05 -11.42 -25.17
C VAL A 649 25.26 -12.91 -25.07
N GLU A 650 26.52 -13.33 -25.08
CA GLU A 650 26.95 -14.71 -24.77
C GLU A 650 27.65 -14.70 -23.42
N GLY A 651 27.13 -15.44 -22.45
CA GLY A 651 27.62 -15.44 -21.06
C GLY A 651 27.85 -16.83 -20.48
N VAL A 652 28.87 -16.95 -19.64
CA VAL A 652 29.13 -18.09 -18.76
C VAL A 652 28.73 -17.71 -17.34
N HIS A 653 27.86 -18.51 -16.74
CA HIS A 653 27.32 -18.24 -15.40
C HIS A 653 28.05 -19.08 -14.37
N MET A 654 28.84 -18.47 -13.49
CA MET A 654 29.59 -19.23 -12.48
C MET A 654 28.64 -19.96 -11.52
N CYS A 655 27.43 -19.46 -11.29
CA CYS A 655 26.40 -20.16 -10.52
C CYS A 655 25.94 -21.51 -11.13
N MET A 656 26.24 -21.77 -12.41
CA MET A 656 26.03 -23.04 -13.10
C MET A 656 27.32 -23.85 -13.29
N VAL A 657 28.49 -23.24 -13.12
CA VAL A 657 29.80 -23.88 -13.32
C VAL A 657 30.41 -24.37 -12.00
N MET A 658 30.58 -23.48 -11.02
CA MET A 658 31.26 -23.81 -9.76
C MET A 658 30.32 -24.35 -8.68
N ARG A 659 29.00 -24.29 -8.90
CA ARG A 659 27.96 -24.81 -8.02
C ARG A 659 26.73 -25.24 -8.81
N GLY A 660 25.70 -25.74 -8.12
CA GLY A 660 24.44 -26.12 -8.74
C GLY A 660 24.62 -27.29 -9.71
N VAL A 661 24.28 -27.07 -10.98
CA VAL A 661 24.33 -28.11 -12.03
C VAL A 661 25.76 -28.43 -12.55
N GLN A 662 26.74 -27.58 -12.24
CA GLN A 662 28.18 -27.77 -12.53
C GLN A 662 28.51 -28.13 -13.99
N LYS A 663 27.93 -27.42 -14.96
CA LYS A 663 28.16 -27.61 -16.40
C LYS A 663 29.21 -26.64 -16.93
N ILE A 664 30.46 -27.08 -16.95
CA ILE A 664 31.65 -26.26 -17.29
C ILE A 664 31.55 -25.62 -18.69
N ASN A 665 31.03 -26.34 -19.67
CA ASN A 665 30.97 -25.88 -21.06
C ASN A 665 29.67 -25.15 -21.41
N SER A 666 28.74 -25.00 -20.46
CA SER A 666 27.45 -24.38 -20.73
C SER A 666 27.60 -22.88 -20.95
N LYS A 667 26.95 -22.38 -22.00
CA LYS A 667 26.86 -20.95 -22.32
C LYS A 667 25.42 -20.55 -22.53
N THR A 668 25.09 -19.35 -22.08
CA THR A 668 23.77 -18.75 -22.28
C THR A 668 23.88 -17.65 -23.32
N VAL A 669 23.10 -17.75 -24.40
CA VAL A 669 23.01 -16.71 -25.42
C VAL A 669 21.64 -16.05 -25.33
N THR A 670 21.63 -14.73 -25.21
CA THR A 670 20.40 -13.91 -25.16
C THR A 670 20.51 -12.80 -26.20
N SER A 671 19.38 -12.42 -26.81
CA SER A 671 19.36 -11.35 -27.81
C SER A 671 18.16 -10.42 -27.64
N THR A 672 18.32 -9.16 -28.02
CA THR A 672 17.21 -8.19 -28.14
C THR A 672 17.35 -7.47 -29.47
N MET A 673 16.28 -7.51 -30.28
CA MET A 673 16.18 -6.86 -31.58
C MET A 673 15.09 -5.80 -31.52
N LEU A 674 15.38 -4.58 -31.99
CA LEU A 674 14.50 -3.42 -32.02
C LEU A 674 14.52 -2.78 -33.41
N GLY A 675 13.41 -2.17 -33.83
CA GLY A 675 13.27 -1.53 -35.14
C GLY A 675 13.49 -2.50 -36.30
N VAL A 676 14.21 -2.07 -37.33
CA VAL A 676 14.44 -2.87 -38.56
C VAL A 676 15.05 -4.25 -38.28
N PHE A 677 15.87 -4.43 -37.24
CA PHE A 677 16.40 -5.76 -36.87
C PHE A 677 15.32 -6.73 -36.34
N ARG A 678 14.20 -6.22 -35.83
CA ARG A 678 13.04 -7.03 -35.43
C ARG A 678 12.13 -7.30 -36.62
N ASP A 679 11.88 -6.28 -37.42
CA ASP A 679 10.84 -6.29 -38.45
C ASP A 679 11.31 -6.87 -39.78
N ASP A 680 12.59 -6.72 -40.13
CA ASP A 680 13.21 -7.28 -41.33
C ASP A 680 14.11 -8.48 -40.99
N PRO A 681 13.75 -9.71 -41.41
CA PRO A 681 14.57 -10.90 -41.24
C PRO A 681 15.95 -10.81 -41.91
N LYS A 682 16.07 -10.15 -43.07
CA LYS A 682 17.35 -10.10 -43.82
C LYS A 682 18.41 -9.29 -43.06
N THR A 683 18.03 -8.11 -42.59
CA THR A 683 18.88 -7.29 -41.70
C THR A 683 19.30 -8.07 -40.45
N ARG A 684 18.38 -8.83 -39.85
CA ARG A 684 18.70 -9.66 -38.68
C ARG A 684 19.70 -10.78 -38.99
N GLU A 685 19.52 -11.47 -40.11
CA GLU A 685 20.42 -12.54 -40.54
C GLU A 685 21.82 -12.02 -40.88
N GLU A 686 21.90 -10.89 -41.56
CA GLU A 686 23.18 -10.21 -41.85
C GLU A 686 23.96 -9.93 -40.56
N PHE A 687 23.30 -9.32 -39.57
CA PHE A 687 23.92 -9.06 -38.26
C PHE A 687 24.39 -10.33 -37.56
N LEU A 688 23.54 -11.36 -37.48
CA LEU A 688 23.90 -12.61 -36.83
C LEU A 688 25.07 -13.29 -37.55
N ASN A 689 25.18 -13.19 -38.88
CA ASN A 689 26.32 -13.70 -39.64
C ASN A 689 27.61 -12.92 -39.33
N LEU A 690 27.56 -11.59 -39.26
CA LEU A 690 28.72 -10.75 -38.92
C LEU A 690 29.26 -11.01 -37.52
N VAL A 691 28.37 -11.33 -36.57
CA VAL A 691 28.74 -11.62 -35.18
C VAL A 691 29.21 -13.06 -34.98
N HIS A 692 28.63 -14.04 -35.69
CA HIS A 692 29.00 -15.45 -35.54
C HIS A 692 30.17 -15.91 -36.44
N ASN A 693 30.46 -15.20 -37.54
CA ASN A 693 31.65 -15.46 -38.33
C ASN A 693 32.90 -15.06 -37.53
N LYS A 694 33.75 -16.06 -37.27
CA LYS A 694 35.06 -15.90 -36.64
C LYS A 694 36.07 -15.28 -37.59
#